data_AF-A0A8C2XXW9-F1
#
_entry.id   AF-A0A8C2XXW9-F1
#
_cell.length_a   1.000
_cell.length_b   1.000
_cell.length_c   1.000
_cell.angle_alpha   90.00
_cell.angle_beta   90.00
_cell.angle_gamma   90.00
#
_symmetry.space_group_name_H-M   'P 1'
#
loop_
_entity.id
_entity.type
_entity.pdbx_description
1 polymer ?
#
loop_
_entity_poly.entity_id
_entity_poly.type
_entity_poly.pdbx_seq_one_letter_code
_entity_poly.pdbx_strand_id
1 'polypeptide(L)'
;MLAAGTESLLRQAREVGAVELGRFCARISALLQAEDWGPDTLDALRRLFLIVAATKYSRRLEPTCVALLQTTLCSPRCPERLQLLCAAVLREMAPSNSLSLSCDHAQSSRQLGLVASVLLAQGDPQQVRTVGQCVVKVLESRQSEGPSLTHLLPVVSKVASLAPDALPEEQTKALSKRLGDWLRYASVQQGAAHASGGFFSTPRARQPGPVTEMDGSVATDFFTVLSTGQRFTEDQRLNVQAFSMLRAWLLQGGPERLGATDADDRSELEGSTVSVLSAASTASHLLPPAEWLREKALEYCQRLLEQSGRRALRKADSDLQKACLVEAVLVLDVLCRQDPSFLYRALPSLRALRTRLCGDPACARVLLPVAQFFLHHGEAAAVDADAVCQHLFTRIPSEHFHSPMLGFEFVQFCRDHLLLFGSNLDLLRTSFPNLFKFLAWSSPALTSEFVALLPALVDAGTAVEMLHLLLDLPSLTAALELQLRSLQAASERPLWDASVRAPGCLEALRDPQAQGLFQHLLRAKASGTVERLTPLHQLLQPLASCARVLQCAQAVPTLLRAFFAAVTQVSPPPRASVPTAEGQPELRGQSAAHSSRGRAPVPPECGCEQPPGQHTQRGPAHGCLWPGTQAVSPSQFADGALASQLALLLLERSDSLFPVEGYEADVHRVLSSQFPGLCRLHPPLVVERAKELLEFVGSLGGPRSTGHMLTSVVWAIGEYLSVSWDRRCTAEQINRFFEALEALLFEVTQSRPSATLPKCPPQVITVLMTTLTKLASRSQDLIPRVSLLLSKMRTLAQSPAVGPVHGEDDLGAVRTRATELLNLLKMPSVAQFVLTPSMEVSQPRYHRDCNTALPLALDMVSRLLEREAGLLPG
;
A
#
# COMPACT_ATOMS: atom_id res chain seq x y z
N MET A 1 4.77 13.59 14.96
CA MET A 1 4.80 14.76 14.06
C MET A 1 6.02 15.60 14.39
N LEU A 2 6.50 16.41 13.44
CA LEU A 2 7.64 17.31 13.65
C LEU A 2 7.22 18.52 14.50
N ALA A 3 8.19 19.24 15.09
CA ALA A 3 7.90 20.49 15.81
C ALA A 3 7.54 21.61 14.82
N ALA A 4 6.70 22.57 15.25
CA ALA A 4 6.19 23.65 14.39
C ALA A 4 7.30 24.47 13.70
N GLY A 5 8.43 24.70 14.37
CA GLY A 5 9.60 25.34 13.77
C GLY A 5 10.24 24.52 12.64
N THR A 6 10.27 23.19 12.76
CA THR A 6 10.75 22.28 11.72
C THR A 6 9.82 22.25 10.51
N GLU A 7 8.50 22.30 10.74
CA GLU A 7 7.50 22.36 9.67
C GLU A 7 7.57 23.68 8.90
N SER A 8 7.75 24.81 9.61
CA SER A 8 8.00 26.11 8.98
C SER A 8 9.24 26.12 8.10
N LEU A 9 10.36 25.54 8.56
CA LEU A 9 11.60 25.42 7.79
C LEU A 9 11.43 24.51 6.55
N LEU A 10 10.72 23.39 6.66
CA LEU A 10 10.42 22.52 5.52
C LEU A 10 9.51 23.18 4.49
N ARG A 11 8.53 23.99 4.95
CA ARG A 11 7.66 24.78 4.09
C ARG A 11 8.47 25.82 3.30
N GLN A 12 9.28 26.63 4.00
CA GLN A 12 10.16 27.61 3.37
C GLN A 12 11.09 26.95 2.34
N ALA A 13 11.71 25.81 2.68
CA ALA A 13 12.58 25.05 1.78
C ALA A 13 11.87 24.55 0.51
N ARG A 14 10.58 24.18 0.62
CA ARG A 14 9.75 23.79 -0.53
C ARG A 14 9.36 24.97 -1.41
N GLU A 15 9.09 26.13 -0.82
CA GLU A 15 8.68 27.36 -1.50
C GLU A 15 9.80 28.02 -2.33
N VAL A 16 11.09 27.72 -2.06
CA VAL A 16 12.24 28.24 -2.84
C VAL A 16 12.12 27.90 -4.33
N GLY A 17 12.06 28.93 -5.18
CA GLY A 17 11.98 28.79 -6.64
C GLY A 17 13.32 28.48 -7.32
N ALA A 18 13.29 28.09 -8.61
CA ALA A 18 14.50 27.74 -9.36
C ALA A 18 15.49 28.92 -9.51
N VAL A 19 15.00 30.15 -9.69
CA VAL A 19 15.83 31.37 -9.82
C VAL A 19 16.48 31.75 -8.48
N GLU A 20 15.81 31.48 -7.37
CA GLU A 20 16.36 31.68 -6.02
C GLU A 20 17.42 30.63 -5.69
N LEU A 21 17.15 29.37 -6.04
CA LEU A 21 18.12 28.29 -5.93
C LEU A 21 19.38 28.59 -6.75
N GLY A 22 19.26 29.08 -7.98
CA GLY A 22 20.40 29.50 -8.81
C GLY A 22 21.26 30.59 -8.14
N ARG A 23 20.63 31.66 -7.63
CA ARG A 23 21.33 32.71 -6.86
C ARG A 23 22.00 32.16 -5.59
N PHE A 24 21.37 31.20 -4.93
CA PHE A 24 21.92 30.56 -3.73
C PHE A 24 23.10 29.64 -4.07
N CYS A 25 23.04 28.89 -5.18
CA CYS A 25 24.15 28.12 -5.73
C CYS A 25 25.34 29.00 -6.10
N ALA A 26 25.13 30.13 -6.76
CA ALA A 26 26.22 31.06 -7.10
C ALA A 26 26.95 31.60 -5.84
N ARG A 27 26.19 31.95 -4.79
CA ARG A 27 26.76 32.33 -3.48
C ARG A 27 27.56 31.18 -2.85
N ILE A 28 27.04 29.96 -2.90
CA ILE A 28 27.75 28.78 -2.37
C ILE A 28 29.03 28.53 -3.18
N SER A 29 28.98 28.60 -4.51
CA SER A 29 30.16 28.48 -5.38
C SER A 29 31.26 29.46 -4.97
N ALA A 30 30.93 30.73 -4.72
CA ALA A 30 31.91 31.72 -4.24
C ALA A 30 32.50 31.36 -2.85
N LEU A 31 31.66 30.88 -1.92
CA LEU A 31 32.11 30.42 -0.60
C LEU A 31 32.97 29.13 -0.65
N LEU A 32 32.73 28.25 -1.64
CA LEU A 32 33.55 27.06 -1.88
C LEU A 32 34.89 27.40 -2.56
N GLN A 33 34.93 28.48 -3.37
CA GLN A 33 36.15 28.94 -4.06
C GLN A 33 37.11 29.71 -3.16
N ALA A 34 36.65 30.29 -2.05
CA ALA A 34 37.47 31.10 -1.17
C ALA A 34 38.52 30.30 -0.36
N GLU A 35 38.40 28.97 -0.28
CA GLU A 35 39.17 28.05 0.57
C GLU A 35 39.20 28.34 2.10
N ASP A 36 38.78 29.52 2.55
CA ASP A 36 38.54 29.88 3.94
C ASP A 36 37.20 29.31 4.42
N TRP A 37 37.23 28.06 4.88
CA TRP A 37 36.09 27.24 5.30
C TRP A 37 35.40 27.69 6.61
N GLY A 38 34.85 28.91 6.61
CA GLY A 38 34.16 29.51 7.76
C GLY A 38 32.81 28.87 8.12
N PRO A 39 32.20 29.28 9.26
CA PRO A 39 30.90 28.77 9.71
C PRO A 39 29.78 29.07 8.70
N ASP A 40 29.87 30.20 7.98
CA ASP A 40 28.90 30.59 6.95
C ASP A 40 28.79 29.58 5.80
N THR A 41 29.92 28.99 5.38
CA THR A 41 29.93 27.96 4.33
C THR A 41 29.22 26.69 4.81
N LEU A 42 29.41 26.34 6.09
CA LEU A 42 28.78 25.18 6.71
C LEU A 42 27.25 25.36 6.83
N ASP A 43 26.79 26.54 7.26
CA ASP A 43 25.37 26.86 7.34
C ASP A 43 24.71 27.05 5.96
N ALA A 44 25.44 27.55 4.96
CA ALA A 44 24.97 27.60 3.58
C ALA A 44 24.75 26.19 3.01
N LEU A 45 25.70 25.25 3.23
CA LEU A 45 25.55 23.85 2.80
C LEU A 45 24.44 23.11 3.55
N ARG A 46 24.25 23.35 4.85
CA ARG A 46 23.10 22.81 5.61
C ARG A 46 21.76 23.26 5.01
N ARG A 47 21.64 24.54 4.65
CA ARG A 47 20.45 25.09 4.00
C ARG A 47 20.26 24.52 2.59
N LEU A 48 21.34 24.35 1.81
CA LEU A 48 21.28 23.74 0.49
C LEU A 48 20.77 22.29 0.57
N PHE A 49 21.32 21.49 1.48
CA PHE A 49 20.87 20.13 1.74
C PHE A 49 19.38 20.07 2.09
N LEU A 50 18.90 20.96 2.98
CA LEU A 50 17.47 21.06 3.30
C LEU A 50 16.61 21.40 2.08
N ILE A 51 17.02 22.36 1.24
CA ILE A 51 16.28 22.78 0.05
C ILE A 51 16.19 21.64 -0.98
N VAL A 52 17.28 20.89 -1.18
CA VAL A 52 17.30 19.73 -2.09
C VAL A 52 16.43 18.58 -1.54
N ALA A 53 16.59 18.24 -0.27
CA ALA A 53 15.89 17.10 0.36
C ALA A 53 14.40 17.35 0.68
N ALA A 54 13.94 18.61 0.79
CA ALA A 54 12.57 18.92 1.19
C ALA A 54 11.51 18.68 0.09
N THR A 55 11.92 18.46 -1.16
CA THR A 55 11.03 18.30 -2.33
C THR A 55 11.04 16.89 -2.91
N LYS A 56 9.86 16.37 -3.28
CA LYS A 56 9.69 15.07 -3.96
C LYS A 56 10.30 15.01 -5.37
N TYR A 57 10.52 16.16 -6.00
CA TYR A 57 11.07 16.28 -7.35
C TYR A 57 12.54 16.69 -7.28
N SER A 58 13.38 16.05 -8.11
CA SER A 58 14.80 16.40 -8.25
C SER A 58 14.95 17.86 -8.69
N ARG A 59 15.62 18.67 -7.87
CA ARG A 59 16.05 20.03 -8.20
C ARG A 59 17.39 19.94 -8.92
N ARG A 60 17.57 20.60 -10.07
CA ARG A 60 18.88 20.66 -10.75
C ARG A 60 19.71 21.81 -10.19
N LEU A 61 20.92 21.52 -9.71
CA LEU A 61 21.92 22.51 -9.31
C LEU A 61 22.74 22.98 -10.52
N GLU A 62 23.36 24.14 -10.40
CA GLU A 62 24.27 24.67 -11.41
C GLU A 62 25.52 23.76 -11.55
N PRO A 63 25.99 23.43 -12.78
CA PRO A 63 27.17 22.59 -12.98
C PRO A 63 28.42 23.08 -12.24
N THR A 64 28.63 24.39 -12.18
CA THR A 64 29.72 25.03 -11.42
C THR A 64 29.68 24.66 -9.94
N CYS A 65 28.50 24.73 -9.32
CA CYS A 65 28.30 24.36 -7.92
C CYS A 65 28.54 22.86 -7.71
N VAL A 66 28.12 22.00 -8.65
CA VAL A 66 28.32 20.55 -8.56
C VAL A 66 29.79 20.16 -8.70
N ALA A 67 30.56 20.83 -9.57
CA ALA A 67 32.01 20.64 -9.69
C ALA A 67 32.75 21.09 -8.41
N LEU A 68 32.35 22.21 -7.80
CA LEU A 68 32.92 22.70 -6.55
C LEU A 68 32.61 21.80 -5.35
N LEU A 69 31.39 21.23 -5.28
CA LEU A 69 31.05 20.24 -4.24
C LEU A 69 31.91 18.97 -4.35
N GLN A 70 32.18 18.50 -5.58
CA GLN A 70 33.02 17.32 -5.84
C GLN A 70 34.49 17.57 -5.47
N THR A 71 35.07 18.70 -5.90
CA THR A 71 36.45 19.07 -5.55
C THR A 71 36.61 19.31 -4.03
N THR A 72 35.63 19.95 -3.39
CA THR A 72 35.60 20.14 -1.91
C THR A 72 35.52 18.82 -1.15
N LEU A 73 34.79 17.82 -1.67
CA LEU A 73 34.72 16.47 -1.10
C LEU A 73 36.05 15.71 -1.24
N CYS A 74 36.73 15.86 -2.38
CA CYS A 74 38.02 15.22 -2.64
C CYS A 74 39.22 15.95 -1.99
N SER A 75 39.06 17.20 -1.54
CA SER A 75 40.14 17.97 -0.93
C SER A 75 40.52 17.46 0.48
N PRO A 76 41.81 17.13 0.74
CA PRO A 76 42.26 16.69 2.06
C PRO A 76 42.39 17.84 3.08
N ARG A 77 42.35 19.11 2.63
CA ARG A 77 42.34 20.28 3.52
C ARG A 77 40.94 20.60 4.06
N CYS A 78 39.90 20.00 3.50
CA CYS A 78 38.52 20.32 3.82
C CYS A 78 38.08 19.71 5.17
N PRO A 79 37.52 20.49 6.10
CA PRO A 79 36.96 19.97 7.35
C PRO A 79 35.91 18.86 7.13
N GLU A 80 36.00 17.79 7.91
CA GLU A 80 35.21 16.56 7.68
C GLU A 80 33.68 16.78 7.68
N ARG A 81 33.20 17.80 8.41
CA ARG A 81 31.78 18.17 8.45
C ARG A 81 31.29 18.75 7.12
N LEU A 82 32.16 19.47 6.40
CA LEU A 82 31.88 20.02 5.09
C LEU A 82 31.94 18.93 4.03
N GLN A 83 32.94 18.05 4.05
CA GLN A 83 32.99 16.85 3.20
C GLN A 83 31.69 16.02 3.32
N LEU A 84 31.21 15.78 4.55
CA LEU A 84 29.97 15.06 4.79
C LEU A 84 28.73 15.78 4.22
N LEU A 85 28.65 17.11 4.35
CA LEU A 85 27.55 17.89 3.76
C LEU A 85 27.62 17.91 2.22
N CYS A 86 28.81 18.02 1.62
CA CYS A 86 28.99 17.92 0.17
C CYS A 86 28.54 16.54 -0.35
N ALA A 87 28.97 15.45 0.30
CA ALA A 87 28.51 14.10 -0.05
C ALA A 87 26.99 13.94 0.12
N ALA A 88 26.40 14.48 1.19
CA ALA A 88 24.97 14.44 1.41
C ALA A 88 24.19 15.18 0.31
N VAL A 89 24.59 16.41 -0.05
CA VAL A 89 23.97 17.17 -1.16
C VAL A 89 24.11 16.42 -2.48
N LEU A 90 25.31 15.94 -2.84
CA LEU A 90 25.54 15.20 -4.08
C LEU A 90 24.75 13.87 -4.16
N ARG A 91 24.44 13.26 -3.00
CA ARG A 91 23.65 12.03 -2.93
C ARG A 91 22.16 12.27 -3.15
N GLU A 92 21.57 13.30 -2.55
CA GLU A 92 20.14 13.65 -2.80
C GLU A 92 19.91 14.16 -4.24
N MET A 93 20.99 14.54 -4.93
CA MET A 93 21.00 14.93 -6.34
C MET A 93 21.05 13.76 -7.33
N ALA A 94 21.19 12.51 -6.85
CA ALA A 94 21.31 11.34 -7.70
C ALA A 94 19.96 10.89 -8.29
N PRO A 95 19.92 10.33 -9.52
CA PRO A 95 21.04 10.16 -10.45
C PRO A 95 21.37 11.46 -11.22
N SER A 96 22.65 11.70 -11.53
CA SER A 96 23.11 12.90 -12.24
C SER A 96 24.28 12.65 -13.18
N ASN A 97 24.15 13.11 -14.43
CA ASN A 97 25.17 13.00 -15.48
C ASN A 97 26.36 13.97 -15.31
N SER A 98 26.38 14.80 -14.26
CA SER A 98 27.40 15.84 -14.01
C SER A 98 28.48 15.43 -13.00
N LEU A 99 28.54 14.14 -12.66
CA LEU A 99 29.47 13.58 -11.69
C LEU A 99 30.69 12.97 -12.39
N SER A 100 31.87 13.28 -11.85
CA SER A 100 33.19 12.82 -12.32
C SER A 100 34.04 12.29 -11.16
N LEU A 101 33.40 11.73 -10.13
CA LEU A 101 34.06 11.16 -8.96
C LEU A 101 34.65 9.77 -9.29
N SER A 102 35.81 9.44 -8.70
CA SER A 102 36.41 8.10 -8.70
C SER A 102 36.92 7.76 -7.29
N CYS A 103 36.87 6.48 -6.94
CA CYS A 103 37.39 5.96 -5.67
C CYS A 103 38.93 5.96 -5.58
N ASP A 104 39.63 5.92 -6.71
CA ASP A 104 41.09 5.71 -6.77
C ASP A 104 41.89 6.89 -6.17
N HIS A 105 41.24 8.05 -6.03
CA HIS A 105 41.83 9.29 -5.53
C HIS A 105 41.59 9.51 -4.02
N ALA A 106 40.89 8.60 -3.34
CA ALA A 106 40.54 8.76 -1.93
C ALA A 106 41.74 8.50 -1.01
N GLN A 107 42.07 9.48 -0.15
CA GLN A 107 43.26 9.44 0.70
C GLN A 107 43.01 8.83 2.10
N SER A 108 41.76 8.52 2.44
CA SER A 108 41.39 7.90 3.73
C SER A 108 40.16 7.00 3.58
N SER A 109 40.01 6.01 4.47
CA SER A 109 38.84 5.12 4.50
C SER A 109 37.52 5.88 4.65
N ARG A 110 37.53 6.99 5.39
CA ARG A 110 36.37 7.87 5.56
C ARG A 110 36.02 8.64 4.29
N GLN A 111 37.01 9.22 3.61
CA GLN A 111 36.79 9.92 2.35
C GLN A 111 36.32 8.95 1.26
N LEU A 112 36.91 7.75 1.19
CA LEU A 112 36.45 6.66 0.33
C LEU A 112 34.99 6.29 0.63
N GLY A 113 34.63 6.17 1.91
CA GLY A 113 33.24 5.91 2.33
C GLY A 113 32.26 7.01 1.90
N LEU A 114 32.65 8.28 1.98
CA LEU A 114 31.82 9.41 1.51
C LEU A 114 31.67 9.42 -0.02
N VAL A 115 32.76 9.27 -0.76
CA VAL A 115 32.75 9.21 -2.25
C VAL A 115 31.93 8.01 -2.73
N ALA A 116 32.14 6.83 -2.15
CA ALA A 116 31.37 5.64 -2.44
C ALA A 116 29.87 5.84 -2.16
N SER A 117 29.49 6.58 -1.11
CA SER A 117 28.08 6.86 -0.82
C SER A 117 27.37 7.71 -1.90
N VAL A 118 28.12 8.52 -2.67
CA VAL A 118 27.61 9.31 -3.80
C VAL A 118 27.55 8.46 -5.08
N LEU A 119 28.57 7.64 -5.33
CA LEU A 119 28.64 6.74 -6.49
C LEU A 119 27.57 5.64 -6.42
N LEU A 120 27.41 4.98 -5.26
CA LEU A 120 26.39 3.94 -5.07
C LEU A 120 24.96 4.48 -5.14
N ALA A 121 24.76 5.79 -4.98
CA ALA A 121 23.45 6.43 -5.16
C ALA A 121 23.08 6.68 -6.63
N GLN A 122 24.03 6.59 -7.57
CA GLN A 122 23.73 6.68 -9.01
C GLN A 122 22.95 5.46 -9.53
N GLY A 123 23.10 4.31 -8.87
CA GLY A 123 22.50 3.05 -9.31
C GLY A 123 23.15 2.41 -10.55
N ASP A 124 24.27 2.95 -11.04
CA ASP A 124 25.02 2.38 -12.16
C ASP A 124 25.73 1.08 -11.72
N PRO A 125 25.39 -0.08 -12.31
CA PRO A 125 25.96 -1.36 -11.91
C PRO A 125 27.48 -1.46 -12.15
N GLN A 126 28.06 -0.70 -13.09
CA GLN A 126 29.51 -0.69 -13.28
C GLN A 126 30.21 0.08 -12.17
N GLN A 127 29.69 1.25 -11.78
CA GLN A 127 30.21 2.01 -10.64
C GLN A 127 30.13 1.21 -9.34
N VAL A 128 29.04 0.46 -9.11
CA VAL A 128 28.93 -0.44 -7.94
C VAL A 128 30.06 -1.47 -7.91
N ARG A 129 30.42 -2.06 -9.05
CA ARG A 129 31.54 -3.02 -9.17
C ARG A 129 32.89 -2.35 -8.91
N THR A 130 33.16 -1.18 -9.49
CA THR A 130 34.41 -0.42 -9.26
C THR A 130 34.56 -0.01 -7.80
N VAL A 131 33.48 0.45 -7.16
CA VAL A 131 33.45 0.75 -5.71
C VAL A 131 33.77 -0.51 -4.89
N GLY A 132 33.13 -1.65 -5.21
CA GLY A 132 33.38 -2.93 -4.55
C GLY A 132 34.85 -3.35 -4.63
N GLN A 133 35.43 -3.34 -5.83
CA GLN A 133 36.84 -3.68 -6.06
C GLN A 133 37.80 -2.73 -5.30
N CYS A 134 37.53 -1.43 -5.26
CA CYS A 134 38.35 -0.47 -4.53
C CYS A 134 38.31 -0.72 -3.01
N VAL A 135 37.12 -0.94 -2.45
CA VAL A 135 36.94 -1.19 -1.01
C VAL A 135 37.57 -2.52 -0.59
N VAL A 136 37.46 -3.56 -1.42
CA VAL A 136 38.12 -4.86 -1.20
C VAL A 136 39.65 -4.72 -1.12
N LYS A 137 40.28 -4.01 -2.07
CA LYS A 137 41.75 -3.75 -2.03
C LYS A 137 42.20 -3.08 -0.73
N VAL A 138 41.39 -2.16 -0.17
CA VAL A 138 41.69 -1.51 1.11
C VAL A 138 41.53 -2.49 2.28
N LEU A 139 40.51 -3.35 2.27
CA LEU A 139 40.26 -4.37 3.31
C LEU A 139 41.30 -5.51 3.32
N GLU A 140 41.92 -5.80 2.18
CA GLU A 140 43.02 -6.75 2.02
C GLU A 140 44.35 -6.22 2.59
N SER A 141 44.54 -4.90 2.59
CA SER A 141 45.81 -4.29 3.01
C SER A 141 46.10 -4.55 4.51
N ARG A 142 47.18 -5.29 4.79
CA ARG A 142 47.64 -5.55 6.16
C ARG A 142 48.34 -4.31 6.71
N GLN A 143 47.66 -3.50 7.51
CA GLN A 143 48.28 -2.43 8.28
C GLN A 143 47.92 -2.52 9.76
N SER A 144 48.94 -2.50 10.62
CA SER A 144 48.82 -2.49 12.08
C SER A 144 48.40 -1.15 12.67
N GLU A 145 48.47 -0.08 11.87
CA GLU A 145 48.02 1.29 12.19
C GLU A 145 47.23 1.86 10.99
N GLY A 146 46.36 1.04 10.38
CA GLY A 146 45.61 1.40 9.18
C GLY A 146 44.44 2.37 9.41
N PRO A 147 43.92 3.02 8.35
CA PRO A 147 42.76 3.89 8.45
C PRO A 147 41.48 3.09 8.78
N SER A 148 40.71 3.57 9.77
CA SER A 148 39.65 2.77 10.40
C SER A 148 38.68 2.11 9.43
N LEU A 149 38.46 0.81 9.59
CA LEU A 149 37.56 0.00 8.76
C LEU A 149 36.08 0.36 8.99
N THR A 150 35.79 1.05 10.09
CA THR A 150 34.46 1.54 10.52
C THR A 150 33.70 2.29 9.41
N HIS A 151 34.40 2.93 8.48
CA HIS A 151 33.74 3.69 7.40
C HIS A 151 33.46 2.87 6.13
N LEU A 152 33.99 1.65 6.03
CA LEU A 152 33.93 0.81 4.83
C LEU A 152 32.90 -0.33 4.94
N LEU A 153 32.62 -0.87 6.13
CA LEU A 153 31.60 -1.90 6.34
C LEU A 153 30.22 -1.53 5.75
N PRO A 154 29.67 -0.31 5.98
CA PRO A 154 28.40 0.08 5.37
C PRO A 154 28.45 0.14 3.83
N VAL A 155 29.62 0.46 3.26
CA VAL A 155 29.84 0.48 1.81
C VAL A 155 29.83 -0.94 1.26
N VAL A 156 30.55 -1.87 1.90
CA VAL A 156 30.52 -3.31 1.55
C VAL A 156 29.10 -3.85 1.60
N SER A 157 28.36 -3.60 2.69
CA SER A 157 26.96 -4.01 2.83
C SER A 157 26.10 -3.46 1.68
N LYS A 158 26.31 -2.20 1.28
CA LYS A 158 25.54 -1.57 0.22
C LYS A 158 25.92 -2.10 -1.17
N VAL A 159 27.21 -2.27 -1.47
CA VAL A 159 27.71 -2.92 -2.69
C VAL A 159 27.09 -4.31 -2.84
N ALA A 160 27.19 -5.14 -1.81
CA ALA A 160 26.70 -6.51 -1.84
C ALA A 160 25.17 -6.58 -2.01
N SER A 161 24.42 -5.60 -1.47
CA SER A 161 22.97 -5.47 -1.69
C SER A 161 22.56 -4.99 -3.10
N LEU A 162 23.46 -4.31 -3.83
CA LEU A 162 23.18 -3.76 -5.16
C LEU A 162 23.72 -4.65 -6.29
N ALA A 163 24.83 -5.36 -6.04
CA ALA A 163 25.46 -6.29 -6.97
C ALA A 163 26.16 -7.42 -6.17
N PRO A 164 25.47 -8.52 -5.87
CA PRO A 164 26.03 -9.65 -5.09
C PRO A 164 27.28 -10.29 -5.73
N ASP A 165 27.45 -10.14 -7.05
CA ASP A 165 28.60 -10.67 -7.81
C ASP A 165 29.76 -9.66 -7.93
N ALA A 166 29.65 -8.47 -7.32
CA ALA A 166 30.72 -7.47 -7.32
C ALA A 166 31.85 -7.80 -6.32
N LEU A 167 31.62 -8.73 -5.38
CA LEU A 167 32.59 -9.16 -4.38
C LEU A 167 33.09 -10.58 -4.71
N PRO A 168 34.41 -10.82 -4.78
CA PRO A 168 34.95 -12.16 -4.95
C PRO A 168 34.53 -13.11 -3.81
N GLU A 169 34.36 -14.39 -4.14
CA GLU A 169 33.90 -15.41 -3.19
C GLU A 169 34.87 -15.59 -2.01
N GLU A 170 36.17 -15.65 -2.28
CA GLU A 170 37.20 -15.75 -1.23
C GLU A 170 37.20 -14.55 -0.28
N GLN A 171 36.89 -13.35 -0.78
CA GLN A 171 36.76 -12.16 0.06
C GLN A 171 35.45 -12.16 0.84
N THR A 172 34.39 -12.74 0.29
CA THR A 172 33.13 -12.98 1.00
C THR A 172 33.32 -13.98 2.15
N LYS A 173 34.10 -15.06 1.94
CA LYS A 173 34.53 -16.01 2.98
C LYS A 173 35.37 -15.32 4.06
N ALA A 174 36.42 -14.58 3.66
CA ALA A 174 37.31 -13.87 4.58
C ALA A 174 36.58 -12.81 5.43
N LEU A 175 35.66 -12.05 4.84
CA LEU A 175 34.82 -11.09 5.55
C LEU A 175 33.81 -11.77 6.48
N SER A 176 33.22 -12.90 6.08
CA SER A 176 32.33 -13.67 6.97
C SER A 176 33.05 -14.14 8.24
N LYS A 177 34.32 -14.54 8.10
CA LYS A 177 35.19 -14.84 9.25
C LYS A 177 35.50 -13.60 10.11
N ARG A 178 35.82 -12.45 9.50
CA ARG A 178 36.03 -11.21 10.28
C ARG A 178 34.76 -10.75 11.02
N LEU A 179 33.59 -10.89 10.41
CA LEU A 179 32.30 -10.50 11.01
C LEU A 179 32.03 -11.28 12.30
N GLY A 180 32.14 -12.61 12.28
CA GLY A 180 31.94 -13.42 13.49
C GLY A 180 33.02 -13.21 14.57
N ASP A 181 34.24 -12.84 14.16
CA ASP A 181 35.34 -12.54 15.10
C ASP A 181 35.01 -11.25 15.86
N TRP A 182 34.52 -10.23 15.16
CA TRP A 182 34.03 -9.00 15.78
C TRP A 182 32.79 -9.24 16.65
N LEU A 183 31.86 -10.13 16.27
CA LEU A 183 30.69 -10.47 17.08
C LEU A 183 31.07 -11.18 18.39
N ARG A 184 32.00 -12.13 18.38
CA ARG A 184 32.33 -12.97 19.56
C ARG A 184 33.49 -12.44 20.41
N TYR A 185 34.50 -11.81 19.82
CA TYR A 185 35.79 -11.52 20.49
C TYR A 185 36.10 -10.02 20.67
N ALA A 186 35.12 -9.13 20.48
CA ALA A 186 35.29 -7.72 20.82
C ALA A 186 35.54 -7.51 22.33
N SER A 187 36.41 -6.55 22.63
CA SER A 187 36.90 -6.20 23.97
C SER A 187 35.77 -5.91 24.95
N VAL A 188 35.90 -6.42 26.18
CA VAL A 188 35.01 -6.11 27.31
C VAL A 188 35.60 -4.96 28.18
N GLN A 189 36.75 -4.40 27.80
CA GLN A 189 37.36 -3.22 28.46
C GLN A 189 37.07 -1.95 27.65
N GLN A 190 36.84 -0.82 28.34
CA GLN A 190 36.62 0.47 27.69
C GLN A 190 37.90 0.99 26.99
N GLY A 191 37.74 1.96 26.08
CA GLY A 191 38.86 2.67 25.47
C GLY A 191 39.62 3.55 26.48
N ALA A 192 40.94 3.67 26.29
CA ALA A 192 41.80 4.44 27.19
C ALA A 192 41.36 5.90 27.34
N ALA A 193 41.48 6.41 28.58
CA ALA A 193 41.24 7.81 28.86
C ALA A 193 42.46 8.66 28.44
N HIS A 194 42.34 9.41 27.34
CA HIS A 194 43.18 10.59 27.11
C HIS A 194 43.28 11.40 28.41
N ALA A 195 44.49 11.54 28.93
CA ALA A 195 44.75 12.36 30.11
C ALA A 195 44.37 13.81 29.79
N SER A 196 43.43 14.37 30.57
CA SER A 196 43.21 15.81 30.54
C SER A 196 44.45 16.47 31.14
N GLY A 197 45.08 17.37 30.38
CA GLY A 197 46.37 17.98 30.71
C GLY A 197 46.30 18.95 31.90
N GLY A 198 46.12 18.44 33.11
CA GLY A 198 46.28 19.17 34.36
C GLY A 198 47.70 18.99 34.90
N PHE A 199 48.42 20.11 35.09
CA PHE A 199 49.87 20.14 35.38
C PHE A 199 50.33 19.48 36.71
N PHE A 200 49.43 18.95 37.53
CA PHE A 200 49.72 18.40 38.87
C PHE A 200 49.00 17.07 39.14
N SER A 201 49.10 16.11 38.23
CA SER A 201 48.60 14.74 38.46
C SER A 201 49.60 13.71 37.94
N THR A 202 50.16 12.90 38.85
CA THR A 202 51.05 11.80 38.48
C THR A 202 50.29 10.75 37.67
N PRO A 203 50.84 10.26 36.54
CA PRO A 203 50.12 9.37 35.65
C PRO A 203 50.15 7.91 36.15
N ARG A 204 49.43 7.63 37.25
CA ARG A 204 48.84 6.30 37.39
C ARG A 204 47.76 6.20 36.33
N ALA A 205 48.10 5.63 35.18
CA ALA A 205 47.13 5.26 34.16
C ALA A 205 46.10 4.34 34.81
N ARG A 206 44.92 4.89 35.18
CA ARG A 206 43.77 4.09 35.56
C ARG A 206 43.52 3.15 34.39
N GLN A 207 43.67 1.85 34.61
CA GLN A 207 43.31 0.87 33.59
C GLN A 207 41.87 1.16 33.17
N PRO A 208 41.55 1.08 31.87
CA PRO A 208 40.19 1.33 31.41
C PRO A 208 39.23 0.42 32.17
N GLY A 209 38.14 0.97 32.69
CA GLY A 209 37.15 0.16 33.38
C GLY A 209 36.48 -0.83 32.43
N PRO A 210 35.88 -1.91 32.95
CA PRO A 210 35.08 -2.80 32.12
C PRO A 210 33.88 -2.07 31.53
N VAL A 211 33.35 -2.56 30.42
CA VAL A 211 32.03 -2.16 29.93
C VAL A 211 30.94 -2.69 30.87
N THR A 212 29.83 -1.97 30.95
CA THR A 212 28.69 -2.31 31.80
C THR A 212 27.49 -2.74 30.97
N GLU A 213 26.69 -3.65 31.48
CA GLU A 213 25.32 -3.90 31.00
C GLU A 213 24.46 -2.64 31.21
N MET A 214 23.31 -2.55 30.54
CA MET A 214 22.43 -1.36 30.61
C MET A 214 21.78 -1.08 31.97
N ASP A 215 21.84 -2.05 32.89
CA ASP A 215 21.43 -1.90 34.30
C ASP A 215 22.56 -1.35 35.19
N GLY A 216 23.76 -1.14 34.63
CA GLY A 216 24.95 -0.69 35.34
C GLY A 216 25.81 -1.81 35.96
N SER A 217 25.40 -3.08 35.85
CA SER A 217 26.25 -4.21 36.23
C SER A 217 27.41 -4.40 35.26
N VAL A 218 28.50 -5.05 35.69
CA VAL A 218 29.65 -5.34 34.83
C VAL A 218 29.26 -6.42 33.80
N ALA A 219 29.64 -6.23 32.52
CA ALA A 219 29.40 -7.24 31.49
C ALA A 219 30.26 -8.49 31.73
N THR A 220 29.65 -9.68 31.61
CA THR A 220 30.22 -10.94 32.12
C THR A 220 30.63 -11.99 31.07
N ASP A 221 30.19 -11.84 29.81
CA ASP A 221 30.50 -12.78 28.72
C ASP A 221 31.30 -12.07 27.62
N PHE A 222 30.68 -11.63 26.53
CA PHE A 222 31.30 -10.85 25.45
C PHE A 222 30.58 -9.52 25.20
N PHE A 223 31.25 -8.62 24.48
CA PHE A 223 30.72 -7.31 24.13
C PHE A 223 29.58 -7.39 23.09
N THR A 224 28.50 -6.64 23.32
CA THR A 224 27.37 -6.51 22.40
C THR A 224 26.98 -5.05 22.19
N VAL A 225 26.08 -4.78 21.23
CA VAL A 225 25.47 -3.44 21.02
C VAL A 225 24.68 -2.91 22.23
N LEU A 226 24.33 -3.77 23.20
CA LEU A 226 23.71 -3.37 24.48
C LEU A 226 24.75 -3.18 25.61
N SER A 227 26.04 -3.35 25.34
CA SER A 227 27.11 -2.98 26.26
C SER A 227 27.33 -1.47 26.28
N THR A 228 27.42 -0.91 27.48
CA THR A 228 27.58 0.52 27.75
C THR A 228 28.99 0.85 28.22
N GLY A 229 29.52 2.00 27.78
CA GLY A 229 30.86 2.46 28.13
C GLY A 229 31.02 3.94 27.81
N GLN A 230 32.01 4.60 28.40
CA GLN A 230 32.29 6.02 28.13
C GLN A 230 33.03 6.23 26.81
N ARG A 231 33.83 5.25 26.39
CA ARG A 231 34.66 5.29 25.17
C ARG A 231 34.73 3.90 24.58
N PHE A 232 34.31 3.76 23.33
CA PHE A 232 34.40 2.48 22.60
C PHE A 232 35.71 2.37 21.82
N THR A 233 36.38 1.22 21.91
CA THR A 233 37.51 0.83 21.06
C THR A 233 37.08 0.60 19.61
N GLU A 234 38.00 0.30 18.69
CA GLU A 234 37.64 0.11 17.27
C GLU A 234 36.90 -1.20 17.03
N ASP A 235 37.37 -2.31 17.61
CA ASP A 235 36.72 -3.62 17.60
C ASP A 235 35.29 -3.58 18.18
N GLN A 236 35.05 -2.79 19.23
CA GLN A 236 33.71 -2.55 19.76
C GLN A 236 32.79 -1.82 18.76
N ARG A 237 33.32 -0.89 17.95
CA ARG A 237 32.54 -0.23 16.88
C ARG A 237 32.28 -1.20 15.73
N LEU A 238 33.26 -2.02 15.38
CA LEU A 238 33.13 -3.04 14.34
C LEU A 238 32.14 -4.13 14.74
N ASN A 239 32.04 -4.51 16.03
CA ASN A 239 30.98 -5.38 16.56
C ASN A 239 29.57 -4.82 16.32
N VAL A 240 29.33 -3.55 16.69
CA VAL A 240 28.05 -2.87 16.48
C VAL A 240 27.70 -2.78 14.99
N GLN A 241 28.69 -2.50 14.14
CA GLN A 241 28.48 -2.45 12.69
C GLN A 241 28.25 -3.83 12.06
N ALA A 242 29.00 -4.85 12.49
CA ALA A 242 28.83 -6.22 12.05
C ALA A 242 27.40 -6.69 12.32
N PHE A 243 26.88 -6.47 13.54
CA PHE A 243 25.48 -6.74 13.87
C PHE A 243 24.51 -5.92 13.00
N SER A 244 24.76 -4.62 12.82
CA SER A 244 23.90 -3.73 12.02
C SER A 244 23.81 -4.11 10.53
N MET A 245 24.74 -4.88 9.97
CA MET A 245 24.69 -5.39 8.60
C MET A 245 24.43 -6.91 8.50
N LEU A 246 24.36 -7.60 9.64
CA LEU A 246 24.38 -9.06 9.73
C LEU A 246 23.24 -9.71 8.94
N ARG A 247 22.00 -9.24 9.10
CA ARG A 247 20.83 -9.77 8.38
C ARG A 247 20.99 -9.62 6.86
N ALA A 248 21.41 -8.43 6.41
CA ALA A 248 21.61 -8.14 4.99
C ALA A 248 22.71 -9.01 4.36
N TRP A 249 23.78 -9.29 5.12
CA TRP A 249 24.86 -10.18 4.71
C TRP A 249 24.40 -11.65 4.66
N LEU A 250 23.74 -12.14 5.71
CA LEU A 250 23.24 -13.51 5.77
C LEU A 250 22.25 -13.83 4.64
N LEU A 251 21.35 -12.90 4.31
CA LEU A 251 20.39 -13.06 3.20
C LEU A 251 21.05 -13.29 1.82
N GLN A 252 22.31 -12.87 1.63
CA GLN A 252 23.06 -13.06 0.39
C GLN A 252 23.84 -14.39 0.34
N GLY A 253 24.04 -15.03 1.49
CA GLY A 253 24.70 -16.34 1.65
C GLY A 253 23.71 -17.52 1.70
N GLY A 254 22.58 -17.40 1.00
CA GLY A 254 21.53 -18.43 0.96
C GLY A 254 21.90 -19.68 0.14
N PRO A 255 21.18 -20.81 0.33
CA PRO A 255 21.55 -22.11 -0.23
C PRO A 255 21.55 -22.18 -1.77
N GLU A 256 20.81 -21.32 -2.48
CA GLU A 256 20.81 -21.29 -3.96
C GLU A 256 22.21 -21.04 -4.56
N ARG A 257 23.12 -20.39 -3.83
CA ARG A 257 24.49 -20.12 -4.29
C ARG A 257 25.46 -21.30 -4.12
N LEU A 258 25.08 -22.36 -3.41
CA LEU A 258 25.87 -23.60 -3.25
C LEU A 258 25.41 -24.76 -4.15
N GLY A 259 24.26 -24.63 -4.83
CA GLY A 259 23.62 -25.74 -5.55
C GLY A 259 24.25 -26.17 -6.88
N ALA A 260 25.46 -25.71 -7.22
CA ALA A 260 26.05 -25.90 -8.56
C ALA A 260 27.42 -26.59 -8.62
N THR A 261 28.16 -26.75 -7.50
CA THR A 261 29.54 -27.31 -7.55
C THR A 261 29.89 -28.34 -6.47
N ASP A 262 29.36 -28.25 -5.25
CA ASP A 262 29.92 -28.98 -4.08
C ASP A 262 29.02 -30.14 -3.60
N ALA A 263 28.48 -30.94 -4.54
CA ALA A 263 27.53 -32.02 -4.23
C ALA A 263 28.17 -33.39 -3.92
N ASP A 264 29.49 -33.56 -4.13
CA ASP A 264 30.13 -34.89 -4.22
C ASP A 264 30.98 -35.30 -3.00
N ASP A 265 31.22 -34.41 -2.02
CA ASP A 265 32.23 -34.60 -0.95
C ASP A 265 31.66 -34.52 0.48
N ARG A 266 30.50 -35.15 0.74
CA ARG A 266 29.99 -35.40 2.10
C ARG A 266 29.62 -36.87 2.31
N SER A 267 30.63 -37.73 2.44
CA SER A 267 30.48 -39.11 2.92
C SER A 267 30.69 -39.22 4.44
N GLU A 268 29.63 -39.68 5.10
CA GLU A 268 29.55 -40.47 6.34
C GLU A 268 30.76 -40.51 7.30
N LEU A 269 30.58 -39.91 8.49
CA LEU A 269 31.23 -40.39 9.71
C LEU A 269 30.29 -40.25 10.92
N GLU A 270 29.26 -41.09 10.97
CA GLU A 270 28.54 -41.35 12.23
C GLU A 270 29.39 -42.22 13.16
N GLY A 271 29.33 -41.96 14.48
CA GLY A 271 29.75 -42.96 15.47
C GLY A 271 30.60 -42.48 16.66
N SER A 272 30.12 -41.53 17.47
CA SER A 272 30.27 -41.67 18.93
C SER A 272 29.36 -40.73 19.72
N THR A 273 28.48 -41.31 20.54
CA THR A 273 27.72 -40.60 21.57
C THR A 273 28.50 -40.63 22.88
N VAL A 274 29.02 -39.48 23.34
CA VAL A 274 29.21 -39.08 24.76
C VAL A 274 30.01 -37.75 24.85
N SER A 275 29.63 -36.89 25.81
CA SER A 275 30.33 -35.64 26.22
C SER A 275 30.22 -34.41 25.29
N VAL A 276 29.04 -33.78 25.26
CA VAL A 276 28.73 -32.62 24.39
C VAL A 276 29.06 -31.24 25.03
N LEU A 277 29.28 -31.15 26.35
CA LEU A 277 29.29 -29.87 27.08
C LEU A 277 30.67 -29.20 27.29
N SER A 278 31.75 -29.69 26.68
CA SER A 278 33.06 -29.00 26.71
C SER A 278 33.82 -29.00 25.37
N ALA A 279 33.34 -29.71 24.34
CA ALA A 279 34.01 -29.80 23.04
C ALA A 279 33.59 -28.72 22.02
N ALA A 280 32.48 -28.01 22.27
CA ALA A 280 31.93 -27.04 21.32
C ALA A 280 32.88 -25.86 21.00
N SER A 281 33.74 -25.47 21.94
CA SER A 281 34.66 -24.33 21.77
C SER A 281 35.88 -24.63 20.89
N THR A 282 36.25 -25.90 20.70
CA THR A 282 37.39 -26.29 19.84
C THR A 282 36.93 -26.70 18.44
N ALA A 283 35.75 -27.31 18.31
CA ALA A 283 35.16 -27.65 17.01
C ALA A 283 34.89 -26.42 16.11
N SER A 284 34.58 -25.26 16.71
CA SER A 284 34.27 -24.04 15.93
C SER A 284 35.41 -23.52 15.06
N HIS A 285 36.66 -23.94 15.26
CA HIS A 285 37.78 -23.52 14.40
C HIS A 285 37.86 -24.26 13.04
N LEU A 286 37.06 -25.31 12.86
CA LEU A 286 37.06 -26.16 11.66
C LEU A 286 35.87 -25.88 10.71
N LEU A 287 34.90 -25.06 11.13
CA LEU A 287 33.73 -24.74 10.32
C LEU A 287 34.08 -23.83 9.13
N PRO A 288 33.44 -24.02 7.95
CA PRO A 288 33.47 -23.05 6.86
C PRO A 288 33.08 -21.64 7.34
N PRO A 289 33.72 -20.56 6.84
CA PRO A 289 33.48 -19.19 7.34
C PRO A 289 32.03 -18.72 7.36
N ALA A 290 31.17 -19.25 6.47
CA ALA A 290 29.75 -18.95 6.45
C ALA A 290 28.97 -19.68 7.56
N GLU A 291 29.20 -20.99 7.75
CA GLU A 291 28.58 -21.79 8.83
C GLU A 291 29.00 -21.26 10.21
N TRP A 292 30.29 -20.92 10.36
CA TRP A 292 30.80 -20.31 11.57
C TRP A 292 30.20 -18.93 11.87
N LEU A 293 29.96 -18.09 10.86
CA LEU A 293 29.25 -16.82 11.04
C LEU A 293 27.82 -17.04 11.50
N ARG A 294 27.12 -18.08 10.99
CA ARG A 294 25.75 -18.44 11.44
C ARG A 294 25.73 -18.84 12.92
N GLU A 295 26.69 -19.66 13.36
CA GLU A 295 26.85 -20.02 14.77
C GLU A 295 27.07 -18.79 15.67
N LYS A 296 27.99 -17.90 15.31
CA LYS A 296 28.27 -16.70 16.10
C LYS A 296 27.15 -15.65 16.02
N ALA A 297 26.40 -15.61 14.93
CA ALA A 297 25.16 -14.83 14.83
C ALA A 297 24.07 -15.34 15.79
N LEU A 298 23.90 -16.66 15.92
CA LEU A 298 22.98 -17.28 16.87
C LEU A 298 23.34 -16.93 18.32
N GLU A 299 24.59 -17.18 18.72
CA GLU A 299 25.11 -16.87 20.07
C GLU A 299 24.90 -15.38 20.42
N TYR A 300 25.24 -14.48 19.49
CA TYR A 300 25.08 -13.04 19.66
C TYR A 300 23.60 -12.65 19.85
N CYS A 301 22.70 -13.17 19.01
CA CYS A 301 21.27 -12.86 19.12
C CYS A 301 20.65 -13.43 20.40
N GLN A 302 21.03 -14.64 20.81
CA GLN A 302 20.59 -15.22 22.09
C GLN A 302 21.05 -14.35 23.28
N ARG A 303 22.28 -13.83 23.26
CA ARG A 303 22.78 -12.90 24.29
C ARG A 303 21.99 -11.58 24.31
N LEU A 304 21.63 -11.02 23.16
CA LEU A 304 20.78 -9.83 23.09
C LEU A 304 19.37 -10.08 23.68
N LEU A 305 18.79 -11.26 23.40
CA LEU A 305 17.50 -11.67 23.94
C LEU A 305 17.52 -11.80 25.48
N GLU A 306 18.63 -12.27 26.04
CA GLU A 306 18.89 -12.27 27.49
C GLU A 306 19.05 -10.84 28.04
N GLN A 307 19.98 -10.05 27.49
CA GLN A 307 20.29 -8.68 27.93
C GLN A 307 19.09 -7.75 27.89
N SER A 308 18.18 -7.94 26.93
CA SER A 308 16.92 -7.19 26.84
C SER A 308 15.93 -7.44 27.99
N GLY A 309 16.16 -8.46 28.83
CA GLY A 309 15.41 -8.67 30.08
C GLY A 309 15.84 -7.74 31.22
N ARG A 310 16.98 -7.04 31.07
CA ARG A 310 17.53 -6.14 32.09
C ARG A 310 16.89 -4.76 32.00
N ARG A 311 16.63 -4.13 33.16
CA ARG A 311 16.02 -2.80 33.22
C ARG A 311 17.03 -1.72 32.80
N ALA A 312 16.75 -1.07 31.68
CA ALA A 312 17.49 0.11 31.22
C ALA A 312 17.49 1.26 32.24
N LEU A 313 18.64 1.89 32.47
CA LEU A 313 18.76 3.09 33.30
C LEU A 313 18.24 4.36 32.60
N ARG A 314 18.27 4.43 31.26
CA ARG A 314 17.78 5.59 30.49
C ARG A 314 16.74 5.16 29.45
N LYS A 315 15.84 6.08 29.11
CA LYS A 315 14.82 5.86 28.08
C LYS A 315 15.43 5.54 26.71
N ALA A 316 16.45 6.29 26.30
CA ALA A 316 17.14 6.06 25.02
C ALA A 316 17.75 4.66 24.93
N ASP A 317 18.29 4.14 26.04
CA ASP A 317 18.86 2.80 26.09
C ASP A 317 17.74 1.73 26.00
N SER A 318 16.56 1.97 26.62
CA SER A 318 15.38 1.11 26.46
C SER A 318 14.82 1.09 25.03
N ASP A 319 14.83 2.25 24.36
CA ASP A 319 14.43 2.35 22.94
C ASP A 319 15.45 1.60 22.04
N LEU A 320 16.75 1.64 22.38
CA LEU A 320 17.80 0.85 21.73
C LEU A 320 17.61 -0.67 21.94
N GLN A 321 17.32 -1.11 23.17
CA GLN A 321 16.97 -2.52 23.48
C GLN A 321 15.90 -3.08 22.54
N LYS A 322 14.84 -2.30 22.30
CA LYS A 322 13.72 -2.69 21.43
C LYS A 322 14.14 -2.75 19.96
N ALA A 323 14.97 -1.81 19.50
CA ALA A 323 15.53 -1.84 18.15
C ALA A 323 16.46 -3.05 17.93
N CYS A 324 17.33 -3.35 18.89
CA CYS A 324 18.21 -4.51 18.85
C CYS A 324 17.43 -5.84 18.92
N LEU A 325 16.33 -5.90 19.67
CA LEU A 325 15.43 -7.07 19.67
C LEU A 325 14.76 -7.29 18.32
N VAL A 326 14.27 -6.24 17.66
CA VAL A 326 13.70 -6.33 16.29
C VAL A 326 14.72 -6.94 15.34
N GLU A 327 15.95 -6.42 15.33
CA GLU A 327 17.01 -6.93 14.46
C GLU A 327 17.43 -8.37 14.81
N ALA A 328 17.61 -8.67 16.10
CA ALA A 328 18.03 -10.00 16.55
C ALA A 328 17.00 -11.10 16.20
N VAL A 329 15.69 -10.82 16.35
CA VAL A 329 14.65 -11.79 15.98
C VAL A 329 14.61 -11.98 14.45
N LEU A 330 14.80 -10.93 13.66
CA LEU A 330 14.88 -11.05 12.20
C LEU A 330 16.17 -11.76 11.72
N VAL A 331 17.27 -11.67 12.46
CA VAL A 331 18.47 -12.49 12.20
C VAL A 331 18.19 -13.96 12.54
N LEU A 332 17.59 -14.25 13.69
CA LEU A 332 17.22 -15.62 14.09
C LEU A 332 16.27 -16.28 13.08
N ASP A 333 15.29 -15.53 12.56
CA ASP A 333 14.40 -15.95 11.47
C ASP A 333 15.17 -16.35 10.19
N VAL A 334 16.14 -15.54 9.76
CA VAL A 334 16.98 -15.85 8.60
C VAL A 334 17.85 -17.09 8.85
N LEU A 335 18.41 -17.25 10.06
CA LEU A 335 19.22 -18.42 10.42
C LEU A 335 18.37 -19.70 10.38
N CYS A 336 17.20 -19.70 11.03
CA CYS A 336 16.31 -20.86 11.07
C CYS A 336 15.69 -21.22 9.71
N ARG A 337 15.56 -20.25 8.78
CA ARG A 337 15.17 -20.52 7.38
C ARG A 337 16.32 -21.04 6.51
N GLN A 338 17.58 -20.77 6.85
CA GLN A 338 18.75 -21.30 6.14
C GLN A 338 19.17 -22.69 6.62
N ASP A 339 19.06 -22.95 7.92
CA ASP A 339 19.30 -24.25 8.53
C ASP A 339 18.30 -24.49 9.69
N PRO A 340 17.38 -25.47 9.55
CA PRO A 340 16.44 -25.85 10.60
C PRO A 340 17.09 -26.29 11.93
N SER A 341 18.37 -26.67 11.95
CA SER A 341 19.09 -27.07 13.17
C SER A 341 19.07 -25.96 14.25
N PHE A 342 19.09 -24.70 13.81
CA PHE A 342 19.04 -23.53 14.69
C PHE A 342 17.69 -23.35 15.39
N LEU A 343 16.59 -23.88 14.83
CA LEU A 343 15.22 -23.67 15.34
C LEU A 343 15.08 -24.11 16.80
N TYR A 344 15.52 -25.33 17.11
CA TYR A 344 15.44 -25.89 18.47
C TYR A 344 16.28 -25.10 19.50
N ARG A 345 17.38 -24.48 19.07
CA ARG A 345 18.25 -23.65 19.92
C ARG A 345 17.66 -22.25 20.13
N ALA A 346 17.00 -21.68 19.12
CA ALA A 346 16.35 -20.37 19.22
C ALA A 346 15.02 -20.41 20.02
N LEU A 347 14.23 -21.48 19.86
CA LEU A 347 12.84 -21.57 20.33
C LEU A 347 12.61 -21.23 21.82
N PRO A 348 13.42 -21.72 22.79
CA PRO A 348 13.18 -21.43 24.21
C PRO A 348 13.28 -19.94 24.51
N SER A 349 14.29 -19.26 23.94
CA SER A 349 14.50 -17.82 24.10
C SER A 349 13.36 -16.98 23.48
N LEU A 350 12.84 -17.40 22.33
CA LEU A 350 11.75 -16.71 21.63
C LEU A 350 10.38 -16.92 22.29
N ARG A 351 10.11 -18.11 22.87
CA ARG A 351 8.91 -18.36 23.69
C ARG A 351 8.93 -17.53 24.99
N ALA A 352 10.07 -17.46 25.67
CA ALA A 352 10.27 -16.60 26.84
C ALA A 352 10.15 -15.10 26.48
N LEU A 353 10.66 -14.70 25.30
CA LEU A 353 10.49 -13.34 24.79
C LEU A 353 9.00 -13.02 24.54
N ARG A 354 8.27 -13.86 23.77
CA ARG A 354 6.84 -13.65 23.47
C ARG A 354 6.02 -13.44 24.75
N THR A 355 6.15 -14.34 25.72
CA THR A 355 5.39 -14.27 26.99
C THR A 355 5.69 -12.98 27.78
N ARG A 356 6.95 -12.53 27.80
CA ARG A 356 7.36 -11.25 28.40
C ARG A 356 6.80 -10.03 27.67
N LEU A 357 6.78 -10.05 26.33
CA LEU A 357 6.39 -8.90 25.51
C LEU A 357 4.87 -8.73 25.36
N CYS A 358 4.08 -9.82 25.36
CA CYS A 358 2.61 -9.75 25.21
C CYS A 358 1.88 -8.95 26.30
N GLY A 359 2.56 -8.67 27.43
CA GLY A 359 2.05 -7.82 28.51
C GLY A 359 2.41 -6.32 28.38
N ASP A 360 3.44 -5.96 27.61
CA ASP A 360 3.94 -4.57 27.52
C ASP A 360 3.52 -3.89 26.21
N PRO A 361 2.58 -2.92 26.25
CA PRO A 361 2.17 -2.16 25.06
C PRO A 361 3.35 -1.38 24.45
N ALA A 362 4.36 -0.99 25.24
CA ALA A 362 5.53 -0.27 24.73
C ALA A 362 6.47 -1.15 23.87
N CYS A 363 6.17 -2.44 23.70
CA CYS A 363 6.95 -3.39 22.88
C CYS A 363 6.26 -3.83 21.57
N ALA A 364 5.14 -3.20 21.17
CA ALA A 364 4.36 -3.58 19.99
C ALA A 364 5.17 -3.74 18.67
N ARG A 365 6.20 -2.90 18.42
CA ARG A 365 7.10 -3.06 17.25
C ARG A 365 7.88 -4.37 17.27
N VAL A 366 8.29 -4.85 18.46
CA VAL A 366 9.08 -6.08 18.62
C VAL A 366 8.22 -7.32 18.40
N LEU A 367 6.92 -7.24 18.71
CA LEU A 367 5.99 -8.33 18.48
C LEU A 367 5.81 -8.67 16.98
N LEU A 368 6.07 -7.74 16.05
CA LEU A 368 5.97 -7.98 14.60
C LEU A 368 7.02 -8.99 14.08
N PRO A 369 8.35 -8.80 14.31
CA PRO A 369 9.35 -9.84 14.04
C PRO A 369 9.10 -11.17 14.75
N VAL A 370 8.63 -11.14 16.01
CA VAL A 370 8.32 -12.36 16.76
C VAL A 370 7.14 -13.10 16.12
N ALA A 371 6.17 -12.37 15.57
CA ALA A 371 5.08 -12.94 14.79
C ALA A 371 5.56 -13.55 13.48
N GLN A 372 6.37 -12.82 12.71
CA GLN A 372 6.99 -13.31 11.48
C GLN A 372 7.70 -14.65 11.72
N PHE A 373 8.51 -14.75 12.78
CA PHE A 373 9.21 -15.98 13.15
C PHE A 373 8.23 -17.14 13.38
N PHE A 374 7.15 -16.92 14.14
CA PHE A 374 6.15 -17.96 14.40
C PHE A 374 5.24 -18.26 13.20
N LEU A 375 5.14 -17.37 12.21
CA LEU A 375 4.47 -17.67 10.94
C LEU A 375 5.35 -18.55 10.03
N HIS A 376 6.66 -18.27 9.94
CA HIS A 376 7.60 -19.10 9.16
C HIS A 376 7.85 -20.49 9.78
N HIS A 377 7.80 -20.59 11.11
CA HIS A 377 8.23 -21.80 11.82
C HIS A 377 7.14 -22.45 12.70
N GLY A 378 5.90 -21.96 12.71
CA GLY A 378 4.85 -22.33 13.67
C GLY A 378 4.58 -23.83 13.78
N GLU A 379 4.46 -24.52 12.64
CA GLU A 379 4.23 -25.97 12.58
C GLU A 379 5.39 -26.75 13.23
N ALA A 380 6.63 -26.53 12.75
CA ALA A 380 7.84 -27.16 13.29
C ALA A 380 8.13 -26.75 14.75
N ALA A 381 7.69 -25.55 15.15
CA ALA A 381 7.82 -25.05 16.51
C ALA A 381 6.77 -25.60 17.47
N ALA A 382 5.72 -26.29 17.01
CA ALA A 382 4.54 -26.63 17.79
C ALA A 382 4.02 -25.44 18.63
N VAL A 383 3.97 -24.26 18.01
CA VAL A 383 3.46 -23.03 18.62
C VAL A 383 2.17 -22.65 17.93
N ASP A 384 1.12 -22.43 18.72
CA ASP A 384 -0.14 -21.85 18.27
C ASP A 384 0.11 -20.45 17.67
N ALA A 385 0.12 -20.41 16.34
CA ALA A 385 0.25 -19.22 15.50
C ALA A 385 -1.06 -18.42 15.44
N ASP A 386 -2.20 -19.06 15.65
CA ASP A 386 -3.52 -18.41 15.66
C ASP A 386 -3.64 -17.51 16.90
N ALA A 387 -3.18 -17.98 18.06
CA ALA A 387 -3.03 -17.16 19.26
C ALA A 387 -1.99 -16.03 19.13
N VAL A 388 -1.01 -16.15 18.22
CA VAL A 388 -0.10 -15.03 17.88
C VAL A 388 -0.88 -13.99 17.07
N CYS A 389 -1.48 -14.40 15.96
CA CYS A 389 -2.23 -13.54 15.06
C CYS A 389 -3.41 -12.85 15.76
N GLN A 390 -4.14 -13.56 16.62
CA GLN A 390 -5.28 -13.01 17.35
C GLN A 390 -4.86 -11.88 18.29
N HIS A 391 -3.74 -12.04 19.02
CA HIS A 391 -3.20 -10.98 19.86
C HIS A 391 -2.80 -9.75 19.04
N LEU A 392 -2.09 -9.95 17.93
CA LEU A 392 -1.63 -8.86 17.06
C LEU A 392 -2.81 -8.08 16.47
N PHE A 393 -3.73 -8.76 15.79
CA PHE A 393 -4.79 -8.10 15.02
C PHE A 393 -5.88 -7.47 15.89
N THR A 394 -6.09 -7.95 17.12
CA THR A 394 -7.11 -7.38 18.02
C THR A 394 -6.56 -6.33 18.98
N ARG A 395 -5.35 -6.52 19.53
CA ARG A 395 -4.80 -5.66 20.59
C ARG A 395 -3.97 -4.49 20.06
N ILE A 396 -3.07 -4.73 19.12
CA ILE A 396 -2.12 -3.70 18.69
C ILE A 396 -2.81 -2.52 17.96
N PRO A 397 -3.71 -2.72 16.97
CA PRO A 397 -4.39 -1.61 16.33
C PRO A 397 -5.37 -0.87 17.25
N SER A 398 -5.92 -1.53 18.27
CA SER A 398 -6.87 -0.90 19.20
C SER A 398 -6.17 -0.05 20.26
N GLU A 399 -5.01 -0.48 20.77
CA GLU A 399 -4.22 0.28 21.75
C GLU A 399 -3.28 1.32 21.09
N HIS A 400 -2.75 1.05 19.89
CA HIS A 400 -1.66 1.83 19.28
C HIS A 400 -1.94 2.48 17.93
N PHE A 401 -3.20 2.62 17.50
CA PHE A 401 -3.57 3.38 16.27
C PHE A 401 -2.91 4.76 16.19
N HIS A 402 -2.65 5.37 17.35
CA HIS A 402 -2.09 6.72 17.47
C HIS A 402 -0.60 6.84 17.10
N SER A 403 0.09 5.73 16.80
CA SER A 403 1.50 5.66 16.41
C SER A 403 1.67 5.45 14.90
N PRO A 404 1.98 6.48 14.09
CA PRO A 404 1.97 6.37 12.63
C PRO A 404 3.04 5.41 12.07
N MET A 405 4.23 5.36 12.70
CA MET A 405 5.32 4.48 12.27
C MET A 405 4.96 3.00 12.49
N LEU A 406 4.39 2.68 13.65
CA LEU A 406 3.92 1.32 13.92
C LEU A 406 2.76 0.94 12.99
N GLY A 407 1.83 1.86 12.71
CA GLY A 407 0.75 1.61 11.74
C GLY A 407 1.28 1.28 10.35
N PHE A 408 2.32 1.98 9.89
CA PHE A 408 2.99 1.69 8.62
C PHE A 408 3.66 0.30 8.64
N GLU A 409 4.50 0.02 9.63
CA GLU A 409 5.18 -1.27 9.78
C GLU A 409 4.19 -2.44 9.93
N PHE A 410 3.06 -2.24 10.61
CA PHE A 410 2.03 -3.25 10.81
C PHE A 410 1.27 -3.58 9.51
N VAL A 411 0.86 -2.56 8.75
CA VAL A 411 0.16 -2.75 7.47
C VAL A 411 1.10 -3.33 6.42
N GLN A 412 2.37 -2.89 6.41
CA GLN A 412 3.41 -3.53 5.62
C GLN A 412 3.60 -5.00 6.01
N PHE A 413 3.72 -5.32 7.30
CA PHE A 413 3.81 -6.71 7.78
C PHE A 413 2.63 -7.56 7.28
N CYS A 414 1.39 -7.04 7.35
CA CYS A 414 0.21 -7.74 6.85
C CYS A 414 0.30 -8.02 5.34
N ARG A 415 0.72 -7.03 4.53
CA ARG A 415 0.86 -7.19 3.08
C ARG A 415 1.97 -8.16 2.70
N ASP A 416 3.15 -8.00 3.30
CA ASP A 416 4.36 -8.70 2.89
C ASP A 416 4.32 -10.20 3.29
N HIS A 417 3.46 -10.58 4.24
CA HIS A 417 3.30 -11.97 4.73
C HIS A 417 1.94 -12.61 4.40
N LEU A 418 1.16 -12.06 3.46
CA LEU A 418 -0.20 -12.54 3.13
C LEU A 418 -0.29 -14.06 2.89
N LEU A 419 0.67 -14.63 2.16
CA LEU A 419 0.72 -16.05 1.81
C LEU A 419 1.01 -16.96 3.02
N LEU A 420 1.63 -16.42 4.07
CA LEU A 420 2.05 -17.17 5.26
C LEU A 420 0.96 -17.25 6.32
N PHE A 421 -0.12 -16.46 6.21
CA PHE A 421 -1.21 -16.56 7.18
C PHE A 421 -1.98 -17.88 7.05
N GLY A 422 -2.15 -18.43 5.86
CA GLY A 422 -2.87 -19.70 5.67
C GLY A 422 -4.27 -19.64 6.30
N SER A 423 -4.52 -20.48 7.32
CA SER A 423 -5.73 -20.46 8.16
C SER A 423 -6.01 -19.11 8.84
N ASN A 424 -4.98 -18.33 9.15
CA ASN A 424 -5.12 -17.01 9.78
C ASN A 424 -5.59 -15.90 8.84
N LEU A 425 -5.75 -16.17 7.54
CA LEU A 425 -6.22 -15.16 6.60
C LEU A 425 -7.65 -14.69 6.94
N ASP A 426 -8.53 -15.57 7.41
CA ASP A 426 -9.89 -15.22 7.81
C ASP A 426 -9.92 -14.40 9.11
N LEU A 427 -8.94 -14.61 9.99
CA LEU A 427 -8.73 -13.77 11.17
C LEU A 427 -8.23 -12.37 10.78
N LEU A 428 -7.36 -12.25 9.76
CA LEU A 428 -6.93 -10.96 9.23
C LEU A 428 -8.10 -10.22 8.56
N ARG A 429 -8.85 -10.90 7.68
CA ARG A 429 -10.07 -10.39 7.00
C ARG A 429 -11.08 -9.87 8.02
N THR A 430 -11.45 -10.70 8.99
CA THR A 430 -12.40 -10.29 10.06
C THR A 430 -11.83 -9.22 10.98
N SER A 431 -10.53 -8.92 10.98
CA SER A 431 -9.94 -7.84 11.79
C SER A 431 -9.88 -6.48 11.06
N PHE A 432 -10.43 -6.37 9.84
CA PHE A 432 -10.40 -5.12 9.05
C PHE A 432 -10.85 -3.85 9.81
N PRO A 433 -11.86 -3.86 10.72
CA PRO A 433 -12.28 -2.64 11.41
C PRO A 433 -11.18 -2.07 12.32
N ASN A 434 -10.35 -2.96 12.88
CA ASN A 434 -9.22 -2.56 13.71
C ASN A 434 -8.06 -2.04 12.85
N LEU A 435 -7.77 -2.68 11.72
CA LEU A 435 -6.75 -2.22 10.77
C LEU A 435 -7.08 -0.81 10.25
N PHE A 436 -8.36 -0.55 9.96
CA PHE A 436 -8.82 0.75 9.49
C PHE A 436 -8.62 1.88 10.52
N LYS A 437 -8.37 1.59 11.80
CA LYS A 437 -7.99 2.62 12.80
C LYS A 437 -6.63 3.23 12.51
N PHE A 438 -5.65 2.46 12.03
CA PHE A 438 -4.38 3.01 11.56
C PHE A 438 -4.60 3.94 10.35
N LEU A 439 -5.38 3.47 9.38
CA LEU A 439 -5.73 4.22 8.18
C LEU A 439 -6.47 5.53 8.52
N ALA A 440 -7.46 5.48 9.41
CA ALA A 440 -8.19 6.63 9.92
C ALA A 440 -7.28 7.63 10.65
N TRP A 441 -6.26 7.16 11.37
CA TRP A 441 -5.34 8.03 12.12
C TRP A 441 -4.24 8.68 11.26
N SER A 442 -3.76 7.97 10.23
CA SER A 442 -2.55 8.32 9.46
C SER A 442 -2.75 8.20 7.94
N SER A 443 -3.92 8.59 7.42
CA SER A 443 -4.36 8.29 6.05
C SER A 443 -3.36 8.67 4.93
N PRO A 444 -2.70 9.86 4.95
CA PRO A 444 -1.78 10.25 3.88
C PRO A 444 -0.57 9.31 3.69
N ALA A 445 -0.12 8.64 4.76
CA ALA A 445 1.01 7.71 4.72
C ALA A 445 0.60 6.26 4.41
N LEU A 446 -0.67 5.91 4.65
CA LEU A 446 -1.16 4.53 4.60
C LEU A 446 -2.07 4.23 3.39
N THR A 447 -2.52 5.25 2.65
CA THR A 447 -3.45 5.04 1.52
C THR A 447 -2.85 4.12 0.44
N SER A 448 -1.57 4.24 0.09
CA SER A 448 -0.91 3.32 -0.86
C SER A 448 -0.87 1.88 -0.36
N GLU A 449 -0.56 1.71 0.92
CA GLU A 449 -0.42 0.40 1.55
C GLU A 449 -1.78 -0.32 1.62
N PHE A 450 -2.84 0.42 1.97
CA PHE A 450 -4.21 -0.14 1.97
C PHE A 450 -4.77 -0.38 0.57
N VAL A 451 -4.43 0.42 -0.44
CA VAL A 451 -4.80 0.12 -1.84
C VAL A 451 -4.20 -1.23 -2.29
N ALA A 452 -2.99 -1.56 -1.83
CA ALA A 452 -2.35 -2.85 -2.10
C ALA A 452 -2.89 -4.01 -1.22
N LEU A 453 -3.29 -3.73 0.02
CA LEU A 453 -3.77 -4.74 0.98
C LEU A 453 -5.26 -5.08 0.84
N LEU A 454 -6.10 -4.12 0.42
CA LEU A 454 -7.55 -4.29 0.29
C LEU A 454 -7.98 -5.55 -0.49
N PRO A 455 -7.38 -5.91 -1.66
CA PRO A 455 -7.76 -7.11 -2.39
C PRO A 455 -7.63 -8.43 -1.62
N ALA A 456 -6.82 -8.49 -0.56
CA ALA A 456 -6.71 -9.66 0.31
C ALA A 456 -7.64 -9.62 1.53
N LEU A 457 -8.05 -8.42 1.96
CA LEU A 457 -8.96 -8.21 3.09
C LEU A 457 -10.43 -8.36 2.72
N VAL A 458 -10.81 -8.00 1.48
CA VAL A 458 -12.19 -8.05 1.02
C VAL A 458 -12.61 -9.52 0.91
N ASP A 459 -13.61 -9.91 1.70
CA ASP A 459 -14.28 -11.21 1.64
C ASP A 459 -15.79 -11.02 1.41
N ALA A 460 -16.44 -11.95 0.69
CA ALA A 460 -17.84 -11.80 0.31
C ALA A 460 -18.78 -11.65 1.52
N GLY A 461 -18.48 -12.32 2.65
CA GLY A 461 -19.22 -12.19 3.91
C GLY A 461 -18.96 -10.88 4.67
N THR A 462 -17.93 -10.12 4.32
CA THR A 462 -17.55 -8.86 5.00
C THR A 462 -17.60 -7.62 4.12
N ALA A 463 -17.71 -7.76 2.79
CA ALA A 463 -17.62 -6.66 1.83
C ALA A 463 -18.66 -5.56 2.05
N VAL A 464 -19.89 -5.91 2.44
CA VAL A 464 -20.95 -4.94 2.79
C VAL A 464 -20.56 -4.14 4.04
N GLU A 465 -20.15 -4.83 5.12
CA GLU A 465 -19.71 -4.20 6.38
C GLU A 465 -18.46 -3.31 6.15
N MET A 466 -17.55 -3.74 5.27
CA MET A 466 -16.36 -2.99 4.89
C MET A 466 -16.69 -1.74 4.07
N LEU A 467 -17.64 -1.82 3.13
CA LEU A 467 -18.07 -0.64 2.37
C LEU A 467 -18.74 0.41 3.26
N HIS A 468 -19.56 0.00 4.24
CA HIS A 468 -20.05 0.91 5.28
C HIS A 468 -18.88 1.61 6.00
N LEU A 469 -17.91 0.84 6.52
CA LEU A 469 -16.79 1.44 7.27
C LEU A 469 -15.87 2.30 6.39
N LEU A 470 -15.74 2.03 5.10
CA LEU A 470 -15.02 2.90 4.15
C LEU A 470 -15.73 4.24 3.94
N LEU A 471 -17.06 4.28 3.95
CA LEU A 471 -17.85 5.52 3.88
C LEU A 471 -17.89 6.26 5.23
N ASP A 472 -17.74 5.53 6.34
CA ASP A 472 -17.68 6.05 7.71
C ASP A 472 -16.24 6.25 8.22
N LEU A 473 -15.22 6.18 7.35
CA LEU A 473 -13.83 6.39 7.74
C LEU A 473 -13.60 7.78 8.40
N PRO A 474 -14.20 8.89 7.93
CA PRO A 474 -14.09 10.18 8.59
C PRO A 474 -14.75 10.24 9.98
N SER A 475 -15.89 9.53 10.18
CA SER A 475 -16.57 9.47 11.48
C SER A 475 -15.80 8.55 12.45
N LEU A 476 -15.19 7.46 11.96
CA LEU A 476 -14.21 6.66 12.69
C LEU A 476 -13.02 7.51 13.16
N THR A 477 -12.44 8.34 12.28
CA THR A 477 -11.35 9.26 12.65
C THR A 477 -11.76 10.21 13.77
N ALA A 478 -12.94 10.82 13.68
CA ALA A 478 -13.47 11.71 14.71
C ALA A 478 -13.71 10.97 16.05
N ALA A 479 -14.22 9.73 16.00
CA ALA A 479 -14.43 8.89 17.19
C ALA A 479 -13.11 8.50 17.86
N LEU A 480 -12.06 8.15 17.09
CA LEU A 480 -10.72 7.85 17.62
C LEU A 480 -10.05 9.07 18.27
N GLU A 481 -10.24 10.25 17.68
CA GLU A 481 -9.74 11.52 18.21
C GLU A 481 -10.40 11.86 19.56
N LEU A 482 -11.72 11.63 19.65
CA LEU A 482 -12.49 11.75 20.88
C LEU A 482 -12.06 10.73 21.94
N GLN A 483 -11.86 9.46 21.55
CA GLN A 483 -11.38 8.39 22.43
C GLN A 483 -10.01 8.75 23.04
N LEU A 484 -9.05 9.20 22.23
CA LEU A 484 -7.72 9.57 22.73
C LEU A 484 -7.79 10.78 23.68
N ARG A 485 -8.59 11.80 23.35
CA ARG A 485 -8.83 12.97 24.22
C ARG A 485 -9.50 12.60 25.56
N SER A 486 -10.24 11.50 25.63
CA SER A 486 -10.85 11.00 26.87
C SER A 486 -9.85 10.26 27.79
N LEU A 487 -8.80 9.67 27.21
CA LEU A 487 -7.76 8.90 27.92
C LEU A 487 -6.60 9.76 28.42
N GLN A 488 -6.35 10.92 27.79
CA GLN A 488 -5.24 11.80 28.13
C GLN A 488 -5.56 12.73 29.31
N ALA A 489 -4.69 12.72 30.33
CA ALA A 489 -4.72 13.70 31.40
C ALA A 489 -4.49 15.12 30.87
N ALA A 490 -5.12 16.12 31.49
CA ALA A 490 -5.15 17.50 30.97
C ALA A 490 -3.77 18.16 30.81
N SER A 491 -2.74 17.64 31.47
CA SER A 491 -1.34 18.12 31.43
C SER A 491 -0.54 17.65 30.20
N GLU A 492 -0.95 16.59 29.51
CA GLU A 492 -0.22 16.02 28.35
C GLU A 492 -0.84 16.37 26.99
N ARG A 493 -1.77 17.32 26.97
CA ARG A 493 -2.47 17.74 25.74
C ARG A 493 -1.49 18.33 24.73
N PRO A 494 -1.44 17.82 23.48
CA PRO A 494 -0.61 18.42 22.43
C PRO A 494 -1.04 19.86 22.13
N LEU A 495 -0.09 20.79 22.17
CA LEU A 495 -0.32 22.24 22.05
C LEU A 495 -0.99 22.71 20.74
N TRP A 496 -1.01 21.87 19.70
CA TRP A 496 -1.52 22.20 18.37
C TRP A 496 -3.03 21.94 18.20
N ASP A 497 -3.68 21.26 19.14
CA ASP A 497 -5.05 20.73 19.00
C ASP A 497 -6.11 21.58 19.74
N ALA A 498 -5.90 22.89 19.76
CA ALA A 498 -6.77 23.86 20.46
C ALA A 498 -8.00 24.31 19.66
N SER A 499 -8.09 23.93 18.38
CA SER A 499 -9.04 24.47 17.40
C SER A 499 -10.49 24.01 17.58
N VAL A 500 -10.73 22.84 18.18
CA VAL A 500 -12.09 22.32 18.43
C VAL A 500 -12.26 21.88 19.88
N ARG A 501 -12.57 22.85 20.76
CA ARG A 501 -13.13 22.55 22.09
C ARG A 501 -14.61 22.21 21.94
N ALA A 502 -14.92 20.94 21.67
CA ALA A 502 -16.29 20.43 21.64
C ALA A 502 -16.59 19.59 22.91
N PRO A 503 -16.90 20.22 24.06
CA PRO A 503 -17.18 19.49 25.31
C PRO A 503 -18.40 18.56 25.18
N GLY A 504 -19.43 18.98 24.44
CA GLY A 504 -20.62 18.16 24.18
C GLY A 504 -20.32 16.82 23.50
N CYS A 505 -19.25 16.71 22.68
CA CYS A 505 -18.84 15.42 22.11
C CYS A 505 -18.30 14.47 23.20
N LEU A 506 -17.57 14.98 24.20
CA LEU A 506 -17.06 14.16 25.31
C LEU A 506 -18.18 13.72 26.28
N GLU A 507 -19.24 14.52 26.37
CA GLU A 507 -20.48 14.16 27.08
C GLU A 507 -21.25 13.10 26.30
N ALA A 508 -21.39 13.24 24.97
CA ALA A 508 -22.02 12.26 24.10
C ALA A 508 -21.31 10.89 24.08
N LEU A 509 -19.98 10.84 24.27
CA LEU A 509 -19.26 9.56 24.44
C LEU A 509 -19.70 8.79 25.71
N ARG A 510 -20.27 9.50 26.69
CA ARG A 510 -20.75 8.94 27.97
C ARG A 510 -22.25 8.70 28.00
N ASP A 511 -22.98 9.10 26.96
CA ASP A 511 -24.42 8.84 26.82
C ASP A 511 -24.66 7.35 26.53
N PRO A 512 -25.43 6.63 27.36
CA PRO A 512 -25.79 5.23 27.13
C PRO A 512 -26.42 4.96 25.75
N GLN A 513 -27.16 5.92 25.18
CA GLN A 513 -27.81 5.76 23.88
C GLN A 513 -26.80 5.80 22.72
N ALA A 514 -25.78 6.67 22.81
CA ALA A 514 -24.72 6.77 21.80
C ALA A 514 -23.62 5.71 22.00
N GLN A 515 -23.44 5.19 23.23
CA GLN A 515 -22.36 4.27 23.57
C GLN A 515 -22.35 2.99 22.71
N GLY A 516 -23.52 2.43 22.39
CA GLY A 516 -23.62 1.27 21.49
C GLY A 516 -23.10 1.54 20.08
N LEU A 517 -23.42 2.71 19.51
CA LEU A 517 -22.94 3.13 18.19
C LEU A 517 -21.42 3.41 18.20
N PHE A 518 -20.90 3.98 19.28
CA PHE A 518 -19.44 4.14 19.46
C PHE A 518 -18.74 2.78 19.59
N GLN A 519 -19.29 1.82 20.34
CA GLN A 519 -18.75 0.47 20.45
C GLN A 519 -18.77 -0.26 19.11
N HIS A 520 -19.85 -0.12 18.33
CA HIS A 520 -19.91 -0.63 16.97
C HIS A 520 -18.81 0.01 16.10
N LEU A 521 -18.74 1.34 16.01
CA LEU A 521 -17.76 2.04 15.18
C LEU A 521 -16.29 1.73 15.58
N LEU A 522 -16.01 1.59 16.88
CA LEU A 522 -14.68 1.32 17.41
C LEU A 522 -14.37 -0.18 17.61
N ARG A 523 -15.19 -1.09 17.04
CA ARG A 523 -15.01 -2.55 17.17
C ARG A 523 -13.63 -3.03 16.68
N ALA A 524 -13.19 -4.17 17.21
CA ALA A 524 -11.91 -4.79 16.84
C ALA A 524 -12.05 -5.91 15.79
N LYS A 525 -13.28 -6.39 15.53
CA LYS A 525 -13.57 -7.41 14.52
C LYS A 525 -14.87 -7.08 13.79
N ALA A 526 -14.97 -7.56 12.55
CA ALA A 526 -16.20 -7.65 11.78
C ALA A 526 -17.26 -8.39 12.60
N SER A 527 -18.49 -7.90 12.53
CA SER A 527 -19.61 -8.40 13.33
C SER A 527 -20.68 -9.08 12.49
N GLY A 528 -20.64 -8.94 11.17
CA GLY A 528 -21.75 -9.30 10.28
C GLY A 528 -22.99 -8.42 10.45
N THR A 529 -22.93 -7.40 11.31
CA THR A 529 -24.01 -6.44 11.58
C THR A 529 -23.65 -5.07 11.03
N VAL A 530 -24.66 -4.31 10.62
CA VAL A 530 -24.53 -2.95 10.11
C VAL A 530 -25.43 -2.04 10.95
N GLU A 531 -24.83 -1.05 11.61
CA GLU A 531 -25.56 -0.01 12.34
C GLU A 531 -25.66 1.28 11.52
N ARG A 532 -26.79 1.98 11.62
CA ARG A 532 -26.98 3.27 10.95
C ARG A 532 -26.38 4.40 11.80
N LEU A 533 -25.20 4.88 11.41
CA LEU A 533 -24.42 5.87 12.16
C LEU A 533 -24.90 7.33 12.02
N THR A 534 -26.00 7.60 11.32
CA THR A 534 -26.57 8.96 11.14
C THR A 534 -26.78 9.74 12.46
N PRO A 535 -27.25 9.13 13.58
CA PRO A 535 -27.33 9.84 14.86
C PRO A 535 -25.96 10.28 15.39
N LEU A 536 -24.94 9.44 15.19
CA LEU A 536 -23.57 9.68 15.62
C LEU A 536 -22.85 10.71 14.72
N HIS A 537 -23.27 10.87 13.46
CA HIS A 537 -22.77 11.94 12.58
C HIS A 537 -23.08 13.34 13.13
N GLN A 538 -24.27 13.56 13.69
CA GLN A 538 -24.63 14.85 14.31
C GLN A 538 -23.78 15.12 15.55
N LEU A 539 -23.54 14.10 16.38
CA LEU A 539 -22.72 14.19 17.59
C LEU A 539 -21.24 14.44 17.30
N LEU A 540 -20.71 13.92 16.19
CA LEU A 540 -19.31 14.10 15.77
C LEU A 540 -19.08 15.26 14.81
N GLN A 541 -20.12 15.90 14.27
CA GLN A 541 -20.03 17.02 13.32
C GLN A 541 -19.03 18.12 13.73
N PRO A 542 -18.90 18.54 15.01
CA PRO A 542 -17.90 19.55 15.39
C PRO A 542 -16.46 19.18 15.05
N LEU A 543 -16.14 17.88 14.95
CA LEU A 543 -14.81 17.37 14.62
C LEU A 543 -14.57 17.26 13.10
N ALA A 544 -15.56 17.52 12.24
CA ALA A 544 -15.43 17.44 10.78
C ALA A 544 -14.35 18.37 10.22
N SER A 545 -14.09 19.51 10.86
CA SER A 545 -13.04 20.46 10.50
C SER A 545 -11.64 20.09 10.99
N CYS A 546 -11.48 19.02 11.77
CA CYS A 546 -10.17 18.59 12.26
C CYS A 546 -9.29 18.13 11.08
N ALA A 547 -8.04 18.60 11.03
CA ALA A 547 -7.14 18.35 9.89
C ALA A 547 -6.96 16.86 9.56
N ARG A 548 -7.00 15.99 10.58
CA ARG A 548 -6.95 14.52 10.41
C ARG A 548 -8.21 13.97 9.74
N VAL A 549 -9.39 14.46 10.12
CA VAL A 549 -10.69 14.05 9.53
C VAL A 549 -10.76 14.49 8.07
N LEU A 550 -10.32 15.71 7.76
CA LEU A 550 -10.18 16.22 6.38
C LEU A 550 -9.22 15.35 5.54
N GLN A 551 -8.05 15.00 6.09
CA GLN A 551 -7.07 14.13 5.41
C GLN A 551 -7.59 12.70 5.21
N CYS A 552 -8.41 12.19 6.13
CA CYS A 552 -9.04 10.88 5.98
C CYS A 552 -10.12 10.89 4.90
N ALA A 553 -10.99 11.90 4.89
CA ALA A 553 -12.01 12.10 3.86
C ALA A 553 -11.41 12.16 2.44
N GLN A 554 -10.25 12.80 2.28
CA GLN A 554 -9.51 12.85 1.00
C GLN A 554 -8.99 11.49 0.52
N ALA A 555 -8.74 10.53 1.42
CA ALA A 555 -8.26 9.20 1.07
C ALA A 555 -9.38 8.26 0.59
N VAL A 556 -10.58 8.41 1.14
CA VAL A 556 -11.73 7.51 0.89
C VAL A 556 -12.06 7.30 -0.59
N PRO A 557 -12.14 8.32 -1.48
CA PRO A 557 -12.42 8.08 -2.91
C PRO A 557 -11.42 7.14 -3.59
N THR A 558 -10.17 7.14 -3.16
CA THR A 558 -9.13 6.23 -3.67
C THR A 558 -9.30 4.81 -3.12
N LEU A 559 -9.62 4.69 -1.83
CA LEU A 559 -9.89 3.42 -1.16
C LEU A 559 -11.17 2.75 -1.70
N LEU A 560 -12.23 3.51 -1.95
CA LEU A 560 -13.46 3.02 -2.59
C LEU A 560 -13.17 2.47 -3.98
N ARG A 561 -12.38 3.16 -4.81
CA ARG A 561 -11.98 2.63 -6.13
C ARG A 561 -11.19 1.32 -6.01
N ALA A 562 -10.30 1.19 -5.03
CA ALA A 562 -9.56 -0.05 -4.78
C ALA A 562 -10.46 -1.19 -4.26
N PHE A 563 -11.39 -0.87 -3.36
CA PHE A 563 -12.42 -1.82 -2.87
C PHE A 563 -13.28 -2.35 -4.02
N PHE A 564 -13.86 -1.46 -4.82
CA PHE A 564 -14.67 -1.89 -5.96
C PHE A 564 -13.83 -2.63 -7.00
N ALA A 565 -12.61 -2.17 -7.30
CA ALA A 565 -11.70 -2.91 -8.18
C ALA A 565 -11.36 -4.32 -7.67
N ALA A 566 -11.35 -4.56 -6.35
CA ALA A 566 -11.21 -5.90 -5.77
C ALA A 566 -12.48 -6.74 -5.90
N VAL A 567 -13.65 -6.16 -5.57
CA VAL A 567 -14.95 -6.85 -5.67
C VAL A 567 -15.31 -7.19 -7.11
N THR A 568 -15.02 -6.31 -8.06
CA THR A 568 -15.42 -6.41 -9.47
C THR A 568 -14.35 -7.01 -10.38
N GLN A 569 -13.42 -7.83 -9.87
CA GLN A 569 -12.40 -8.46 -10.71
C GLN A 569 -13.02 -9.45 -11.71
N VAL A 570 -13.26 -8.96 -12.92
CA VAL A 570 -13.64 -9.76 -14.08
C VAL A 570 -12.36 -10.28 -14.73
N SER A 571 -12.14 -11.59 -14.66
CA SER A 571 -11.20 -12.24 -15.57
C SER A 571 -11.59 -11.92 -17.03
N PRO A 572 -10.69 -11.43 -17.89
CA PRO A 572 -11.01 -11.33 -19.31
C PRO A 572 -11.40 -12.73 -19.81
N PRO A 573 -12.46 -12.87 -20.63
CA PRO A 573 -12.82 -14.18 -21.17
C PRO A 573 -11.61 -14.76 -21.91
N PRO A 574 -11.34 -16.07 -21.78
CA PRO A 574 -10.23 -16.68 -22.50
C PRO A 574 -10.38 -16.36 -23.98
N ARG A 575 -9.33 -15.81 -24.58
CA ARG A 575 -9.31 -15.52 -26.02
C ARG A 575 -9.61 -16.83 -26.75
N ALA A 576 -10.83 -16.95 -27.27
CA ALA A 576 -11.18 -18.06 -28.14
C ALA A 576 -10.16 -18.07 -29.27
N SER A 577 -9.33 -19.11 -29.31
CA SER A 577 -8.28 -19.30 -30.29
C SER A 577 -8.92 -19.28 -31.67
N VAL A 578 -8.66 -18.23 -32.44
CA VAL A 578 -9.05 -18.16 -33.84
C VAL A 578 -8.28 -19.27 -34.56
N PRO A 579 -8.94 -20.26 -35.18
CA PRO A 579 -8.24 -21.21 -36.02
C PRO A 579 -7.75 -20.46 -37.26
N THR A 580 -6.44 -20.30 -37.40
CA THR A 580 -5.81 -19.69 -38.56
C THR A 580 -6.05 -20.58 -39.78
N ALA A 581 -6.84 -20.08 -40.73
CA ALA A 581 -7.06 -20.75 -42.00
C ALA A 581 -6.07 -20.20 -43.04
N GLU A 582 -5.04 -20.98 -43.37
CA GLU A 582 -4.30 -20.85 -44.63
C GLU A 582 -3.60 -22.18 -44.96
N GLY A 583 -3.86 -22.69 -46.17
CA GLY A 583 -3.46 -24.03 -46.60
C GLY A 583 -4.32 -24.50 -47.79
N GLN A 584 -3.84 -24.25 -49.00
CA GLN A 584 -4.55 -24.48 -50.26
C GLN A 584 -4.66 -25.98 -50.65
N PRO A 585 -5.52 -26.34 -51.63
CA PRO A 585 -6.09 -27.68 -51.73
C PRO A 585 -5.28 -28.65 -52.59
N GLU A 586 -5.44 -29.96 -52.35
CA GLU A 586 -5.17 -30.98 -53.38
C GLU A 586 -6.08 -32.22 -53.24
N LEU A 587 -6.12 -33.04 -54.30
CA LEU A 587 -7.24 -33.94 -54.59
C LEU A 587 -7.15 -35.36 -53.99
N ARG A 588 -8.33 -36.01 -53.96
CA ARG A 588 -8.69 -37.43 -53.68
C ARG A 588 -9.23 -37.66 -52.26
N GLY A 589 -10.35 -38.37 -52.06
CA GLY A 589 -11.30 -38.92 -53.04
C GLY A 589 -12.13 -40.06 -52.45
N GLN A 590 -13.41 -40.11 -52.84
CA GLN A 590 -14.34 -41.25 -52.74
C GLN A 590 -14.88 -41.69 -51.35
N SER A 591 -16.22 -41.77 -51.30
CA SER A 591 -17.05 -42.75 -50.57
C SER A 591 -17.01 -42.86 -49.03
N ALA A 592 -18.07 -43.28 -48.35
CA ALA A 592 -19.52 -43.21 -48.59
C ALA A 592 -20.25 -43.70 -47.32
N ALA A 593 -21.52 -43.31 -47.19
CA ALA A 593 -22.59 -44.05 -46.49
C ALA A 593 -22.55 -44.27 -44.95
N HIS A 594 -23.62 -43.74 -44.33
CA HIS A 594 -24.48 -44.41 -43.32
C HIS A 594 -23.97 -44.47 -41.85
N SER A 595 -24.71 -43.88 -40.90
CA SER A 595 -25.85 -44.46 -40.13
C SER A 595 -25.40 -45.51 -39.08
N SER A 596 -25.96 -45.61 -37.87
CA SER A 596 -27.08 -44.88 -37.23
C SER A 596 -27.13 -45.16 -35.71
N ARG A 597 -28.15 -44.61 -35.04
CA ARG A 597 -28.55 -44.76 -33.62
C ARG A 597 -28.39 -46.17 -32.98
N GLY A 598 -28.06 -46.17 -31.68
CA GLY A 598 -28.37 -47.24 -30.71
C GLY A 598 -27.77 -46.92 -29.33
N ARG A 599 -28.47 -46.21 -28.42
CA ARG A 599 -29.53 -46.65 -27.47
C ARG A 599 -28.96 -47.46 -26.28
N ALA A 600 -29.05 -46.87 -25.08
CA ALA A 600 -28.70 -47.45 -23.76
C ALA A 600 -29.69 -48.57 -23.33
N PRO A 601 -29.50 -49.35 -22.23
CA PRO A 601 -29.69 -48.82 -20.85
C PRO A 601 -28.99 -49.51 -19.61
N VAL A 602 -28.48 -48.68 -18.67
CA VAL A 602 -28.66 -48.76 -17.17
C VAL A 602 -27.96 -49.99 -16.44
N PRO A 603 -28.07 -50.23 -15.10
CA PRO A 603 -27.05 -50.06 -14.02
C PRO A 603 -26.65 -51.41 -13.32
N PRO A 604 -26.27 -51.58 -12.01
CA PRO A 604 -25.97 -50.65 -10.88
C PRO A 604 -24.76 -50.98 -9.94
N GLU A 605 -24.52 -50.06 -9.00
CA GLU A 605 -24.08 -50.17 -7.57
C GLU A 605 -22.97 -51.11 -7.02
N CYS A 606 -22.10 -50.49 -6.21
CA CYS A 606 -21.52 -50.90 -4.90
C CYS A 606 -20.62 -52.15 -4.74
N GLY A 607 -19.43 -51.95 -4.12
CA GLY A 607 -18.71 -53.02 -3.42
C GLY A 607 -17.20 -52.77 -3.19
N CYS A 608 -16.77 -52.76 -1.93
CA CYS A 608 -15.41 -52.56 -1.41
C CYS A 608 -14.30 -53.46 -1.99
N GLU A 609 -13.03 -52.99 -1.99
CA GLU A 609 -11.86 -53.75 -1.50
C GLU A 609 -10.56 -52.91 -1.36
N GLN A 610 -9.69 -53.32 -0.43
CA GLN A 610 -8.26 -52.98 -0.24
C GLN A 610 -7.46 -54.30 -0.41
N PRO A 611 -6.11 -54.37 -0.39
CA PRO A 611 -5.06 -53.34 -0.43
C PRO A 611 -4.34 -53.48 -1.81
N PRO A 612 -2.99 -53.61 -2.01
CA PRO A 612 -1.78 -53.22 -1.28
C PRO A 612 -1.07 -51.99 -1.91
N GLY A 613 0.13 -51.65 -1.43
CA GLY A 613 0.94 -50.52 -1.92
C GLY A 613 2.19 -50.90 -2.71
N GLN A 614 2.75 -49.92 -3.42
CA GLN A 614 4.13 -49.92 -3.94
C GLN A 614 4.70 -48.50 -3.86
N HIS A 615 6.01 -48.41 -3.62
CA HIS A 615 6.73 -47.14 -3.59
C HIS A 615 6.74 -46.45 -4.96
N THR A 616 6.54 -45.14 -4.99
CA THR A 616 7.15 -44.30 -6.02
C THR A 616 7.54 -42.96 -5.42
N GLN A 617 8.85 -42.71 -5.36
CA GLN A 617 9.38 -41.39 -4.99
C GLN A 617 8.89 -40.35 -6.00
N ARG A 618 8.34 -39.24 -5.52
CA ARG A 618 8.09 -38.05 -6.33
C ARG A 618 8.60 -36.84 -5.55
N GLY A 619 9.77 -36.34 -5.95
CA GLY A 619 10.39 -35.19 -5.29
C GLY A 619 9.53 -33.92 -5.46
N PRO A 620 9.54 -33.01 -4.46
CA PRO A 620 8.87 -31.73 -4.59
C PRO A 620 9.69 -30.82 -5.51
N ALA A 621 9.12 -30.44 -6.66
CA ALA A 621 9.70 -29.41 -7.52
C ALA A 621 9.54 -28.03 -6.86
N HIS A 622 10.46 -27.67 -5.97
CA HIS A 622 10.54 -26.32 -5.42
C HIS A 622 11.00 -25.33 -6.48
N GLY A 623 10.17 -24.34 -6.76
CA GLY A 623 10.52 -23.15 -7.57
C GLY A 623 10.10 -21.89 -6.83
N CYS A 624 10.89 -21.47 -5.83
CA CYS A 624 10.62 -20.28 -5.03
C CYS A 624 11.39 -19.07 -5.55
N LEU A 625 10.88 -18.43 -6.61
CA LEU A 625 11.36 -17.12 -7.05
C LEU A 625 10.69 -16.00 -6.22
N TRP A 626 11.49 -15.05 -5.74
CA TRP A 626 11.03 -13.84 -5.05
C TRP A 626 10.08 -13.00 -5.93
N PRO A 627 9.20 -12.16 -5.34
CA PRO A 627 7.87 -11.92 -5.89
C PRO A 627 7.86 -10.97 -7.09
N GLY A 628 7.94 -11.56 -8.29
CA GLY A 628 7.05 -11.11 -9.36
C GLY A 628 5.61 -11.42 -8.96
N THR A 629 4.68 -10.50 -9.24
CA THR A 629 3.26 -10.61 -8.85
C THR A 629 2.56 -11.82 -9.48
N GLN A 630 2.73 -13.00 -8.89
CA GLN A 630 1.88 -14.15 -9.17
C GLN A 630 0.51 -13.85 -8.58
N ALA A 631 -0.34 -13.25 -9.41
CA ALA A 631 -1.73 -13.03 -9.07
C ALA A 631 -2.35 -14.37 -8.70
N VAL A 632 -2.82 -14.47 -7.45
CA VAL A 632 -3.85 -15.45 -7.07
C VAL A 632 -4.93 -15.37 -8.14
N SER A 633 -5.18 -16.47 -8.83
CA SER A 633 -6.14 -16.52 -9.94
C SER A 633 -7.49 -15.94 -9.49
N PRO A 634 -7.97 -14.81 -10.07
CA PRO A 634 -9.19 -14.20 -9.59
C PRO A 634 -10.38 -15.01 -10.09
N SER A 635 -10.89 -15.89 -9.22
CA SER A 635 -12.28 -16.31 -9.28
C SER A 635 -13.16 -15.06 -9.22
N GLN A 636 -14.21 -15.00 -10.05
CA GLN A 636 -15.15 -13.88 -10.01
C GLN A 636 -15.72 -13.75 -8.60
N PHE A 637 -15.42 -12.62 -7.97
CA PHE A 637 -15.59 -12.45 -6.53
C PHE A 637 -17.00 -11.97 -6.14
N ALA A 638 -17.59 -11.08 -6.94
CA ALA A 638 -18.98 -10.69 -6.79
C ALA A 638 -19.92 -11.71 -7.44
N ASP A 639 -20.70 -12.40 -6.62
CA ASP A 639 -21.92 -13.07 -7.07
C ASP A 639 -23.07 -12.06 -7.25
N GLY A 640 -24.18 -12.50 -7.83
CA GLY A 640 -25.36 -11.65 -8.05
C GLY A 640 -25.96 -11.12 -6.74
N ALA A 641 -25.86 -11.88 -5.65
CA ALA A 641 -26.37 -11.49 -4.34
C ALA A 641 -25.56 -10.33 -3.73
N LEU A 642 -24.23 -10.42 -3.73
CA LEU A 642 -23.35 -9.37 -3.25
C LEU A 642 -23.45 -8.12 -4.14
N ALA A 643 -23.51 -8.28 -5.46
CA ALA A 643 -23.73 -7.14 -6.37
C ALA A 643 -25.05 -6.40 -6.06
N SER A 644 -26.13 -7.16 -5.77
CA SER A 644 -27.44 -6.63 -5.37
C SER A 644 -27.37 -5.89 -4.02
N GLN A 645 -26.70 -6.45 -3.01
CA GLN A 645 -26.52 -5.83 -1.70
C GLN A 645 -25.69 -4.54 -1.78
N LEU A 646 -24.57 -4.55 -2.51
CA LEU A 646 -23.71 -3.37 -2.66
C LEU A 646 -24.43 -2.26 -3.41
N ALA A 647 -25.23 -2.57 -4.43
CA ALA A 647 -26.00 -1.56 -5.15
C ALA A 647 -27.07 -0.89 -4.28
N LEU A 648 -27.75 -1.64 -3.39
CA LEU A 648 -28.64 -1.05 -2.40
C LEU A 648 -27.90 -0.13 -1.43
N LEU A 649 -26.76 -0.56 -0.91
CA LEU A 649 -25.90 0.24 -0.04
C LEU A 649 -25.50 1.56 -0.71
N LEU A 650 -25.11 1.53 -1.99
CA LEU A 650 -24.78 2.74 -2.76
C LEU A 650 -25.94 3.76 -2.79
N LEU A 651 -27.20 3.29 -2.87
CA LEU A 651 -28.38 4.15 -2.82
C LEU A 651 -28.59 4.67 -1.39
N GLU A 652 -28.73 3.78 -0.41
CA GLU A 652 -29.01 4.12 1.00
C GLU A 652 -27.97 5.06 1.64
N ARG A 653 -26.70 4.92 1.26
CA ARG A 653 -25.60 5.71 1.84
C ARG A 653 -25.28 6.99 1.08
N SER A 654 -25.85 7.20 -0.11
CA SER A 654 -25.60 8.42 -0.89
C SER A 654 -26.03 9.68 -0.11
N ASP A 655 -27.25 9.71 0.44
CA ASP A 655 -27.74 10.85 1.22
C ASP A 655 -27.39 10.78 2.73
N SER A 656 -26.43 9.93 3.14
CA SER A 656 -26.15 9.59 4.55
C SER A 656 -24.66 9.63 4.90
N LEU A 657 -23.88 10.49 4.25
CA LEU A 657 -22.45 10.63 4.48
C LEU A 657 -22.14 11.53 5.69
N PHE A 658 -20.93 11.40 6.25
CA PHE A 658 -20.47 12.26 7.33
C PHE A 658 -20.16 13.67 6.80
N PRO A 659 -20.68 14.76 7.40
CA PRO A 659 -20.68 16.10 6.79
C PRO A 659 -19.30 16.77 6.84
N VAL A 660 -18.45 16.45 5.87
CA VAL A 660 -17.12 17.04 5.66
C VAL A 660 -17.09 17.80 4.33
N GLU A 661 -16.44 18.96 4.32
CA GLU A 661 -16.34 19.82 3.12
C GLU A 661 -15.72 19.07 1.93
N GLY A 662 -16.41 19.09 0.78
CA GLY A 662 -16.00 18.41 -0.46
C GLY A 662 -16.17 16.87 -0.47
N TYR A 663 -16.26 16.23 0.70
CA TYR A 663 -16.29 14.76 0.83
C TYR A 663 -17.45 14.11 0.06
N GLU A 664 -18.67 14.62 0.25
CA GLU A 664 -19.88 14.10 -0.39
C GLU A 664 -19.73 14.08 -1.92
N ALA A 665 -19.28 15.18 -2.51
CA ALA A 665 -19.14 15.33 -3.96
C ALA A 665 -18.09 14.37 -4.57
N ASP A 666 -16.97 14.14 -3.89
CA ASP A 666 -15.95 13.20 -4.35
C ASP A 666 -16.34 11.74 -4.15
N VAL A 667 -17.07 11.42 -3.06
CA VAL A 667 -17.66 10.09 -2.85
C VAL A 667 -18.74 9.82 -3.90
N HIS A 668 -19.69 10.74 -4.11
CA HIS A 668 -20.76 10.62 -5.11
C HIS A 668 -20.21 10.34 -6.51
N ARG A 669 -19.12 11.00 -6.91
CA ARG A 669 -18.44 10.76 -8.20
C ARG A 669 -17.91 9.34 -8.33
N VAL A 670 -17.49 8.71 -7.23
CA VAL A 670 -17.11 7.29 -7.21
C VAL A 670 -18.36 6.41 -7.21
N LEU A 671 -19.32 6.61 -6.30
CA LEU A 671 -20.50 5.73 -6.19
C LEU A 671 -21.27 5.69 -7.52
N SER A 672 -21.45 6.85 -8.17
CA SER A 672 -22.10 6.95 -9.48
C SER A 672 -21.34 6.22 -10.58
N SER A 673 -20.01 6.11 -10.52
CA SER A 673 -19.25 5.34 -11.51
C SER A 673 -19.33 3.83 -11.27
N GLN A 674 -19.55 3.41 -10.02
CA GLN A 674 -19.58 1.98 -9.64
C GLN A 674 -20.96 1.34 -9.82
N PHE A 675 -22.05 2.07 -9.60
CA PHE A 675 -23.41 1.52 -9.74
C PHE A 675 -23.67 0.89 -11.14
N PRO A 676 -23.34 1.53 -12.29
CA PRO A 676 -23.45 0.89 -13.59
C PRO A 676 -22.51 -0.31 -13.78
N GLY A 677 -21.38 -0.35 -13.06
CA GLY A 677 -20.47 -1.49 -13.02
C GLY A 677 -21.10 -2.71 -12.34
N LEU A 678 -21.79 -2.51 -11.22
CA LEU A 678 -22.56 -3.56 -10.54
C LEU A 678 -23.70 -4.08 -11.41
N CYS A 679 -24.44 -3.19 -12.08
CA CYS A 679 -25.48 -3.60 -13.04
C CYS A 679 -24.91 -4.36 -14.25
N ARG A 680 -23.67 -4.08 -14.67
CA ARG A 680 -23.00 -4.84 -15.74
C ARG A 680 -22.61 -6.26 -15.29
N LEU A 681 -22.24 -6.43 -14.02
CA LEU A 681 -21.92 -7.73 -13.44
C LEU A 681 -23.19 -8.58 -13.21
N HIS A 682 -24.27 -7.94 -12.73
CA HIS A 682 -25.55 -8.57 -12.47
C HIS A 682 -26.70 -7.78 -13.11
N PRO A 683 -26.95 -7.93 -14.43
CA PRO A 683 -28.03 -7.22 -15.13
C PRO A 683 -29.45 -7.38 -14.54
N PRO A 684 -29.85 -8.54 -13.97
CA PRO A 684 -31.15 -8.70 -13.31
C PRO A 684 -31.40 -7.75 -12.12
N LEU A 685 -30.35 -7.14 -11.55
CA LEU A 685 -30.42 -6.24 -10.40
C LEU A 685 -31.48 -5.14 -10.54
N VAL A 686 -31.65 -4.57 -11.73
CA VAL A 686 -32.64 -3.50 -12.00
C VAL A 686 -34.08 -4.00 -11.88
N VAL A 687 -34.34 -5.27 -12.20
CA VAL A 687 -35.65 -5.91 -12.07
C VAL A 687 -35.86 -6.41 -10.63
N GLU A 688 -34.82 -6.94 -10.00
CA GLU A 688 -34.85 -7.43 -8.62
C GLU A 688 -35.05 -6.33 -7.57
N ARG A 689 -34.39 -5.18 -7.76
CA ARG A 689 -34.43 -4.02 -6.86
C ARG A 689 -35.34 -2.91 -7.35
N ALA A 690 -36.36 -3.27 -8.12
CA ALA A 690 -37.23 -2.30 -8.76
C ALA A 690 -37.98 -1.42 -7.76
N LYS A 691 -38.33 -1.94 -6.58
CA LYS A 691 -38.98 -1.14 -5.53
C LYS A 691 -38.02 -0.07 -5.01
N GLU A 692 -36.82 -0.47 -4.60
CA GLU A 692 -35.81 0.40 -4.01
C GLU A 692 -35.31 1.45 -5.02
N LEU A 693 -35.21 1.09 -6.30
CA LEU A 693 -34.90 2.03 -7.39
C LEU A 693 -36.03 3.03 -7.67
N LEU A 694 -37.30 2.60 -7.61
CA LEU A 694 -38.46 3.50 -7.73
C LEU A 694 -38.56 4.44 -6.52
N GLU A 695 -38.30 3.94 -5.30
CA GLU A 695 -38.24 4.76 -4.08
C GLU A 695 -37.10 5.78 -4.16
N PHE A 696 -35.92 5.41 -4.65
CA PHE A 696 -34.80 6.35 -4.88
C PHE A 696 -35.13 7.43 -5.93
N VAL A 697 -35.74 7.04 -7.05
CA VAL A 697 -36.16 7.99 -8.11
C VAL A 697 -37.29 8.91 -7.64
N GLY A 698 -38.23 8.40 -6.84
CA GLY A 698 -39.42 9.14 -6.39
C GLY A 698 -39.27 9.92 -5.08
N SER A 699 -38.25 9.65 -4.27
CA SER A 699 -37.97 10.40 -3.02
C SER A 699 -37.20 11.71 -3.24
N LEU A 700 -36.71 11.96 -4.46
CA LEU A 700 -35.71 12.98 -4.75
C LEU A 700 -36.26 14.42 -4.92
N GLY A 701 -37.22 14.82 -4.08
CA GLY A 701 -37.71 16.21 -3.97
C GLY A 701 -36.73 17.18 -3.30
N GLY A 702 -35.42 16.96 -3.44
CA GLY A 702 -34.35 17.64 -2.72
C GLY A 702 -33.07 17.79 -3.55
N PRO A 703 -32.72 19.00 -4.05
CA PRO A 703 -31.65 19.18 -5.02
C PRO A 703 -30.27 19.42 -4.37
N ARG A 704 -29.87 18.55 -3.44
CA ARG A 704 -28.53 18.58 -2.84
C ARG A 704 -27.71 17.36 -3.26
N SER A 705 -26.72 17.59 -4.11
CA SER A 705 -25.59 16.69 -4.43
C SER A 705 -25.85 15.32 -5.12
N THR A 706 -27.06 14.76 -5.11
CA THR A 706 -27.35 13.39 -5.63
C THR A 706 -27.36 13.26 -7.17
N GLY A 707 -27.20 14.35 -7.93
CA GLY A 707 -27.39 14.39 -9.38
C GLY A 707 -26.54 13.40 -10.20
N HIS A 708 -25.29 13.12 -9.79
CA HIS A 708 -24.47 12.10 -10.46
C HIS A 708 -24.98 10.68 -10.22
N MET A 709 -25.39 10.35 -9.00
CA MET A 709 -25.93 9.03 -8.65
C MET A 709 -27.28 8.80 -9.36
N LEU A 710 -28.15 9.82 -9.35
CA LEU A 710 -29.40 9.82 -10.12
C LEU A 710 -29.16 9.55 -11.61
N THR A 711 -28.20 10.26 -12.23
CA THR A 711 -27.85 10.06 -13.65
C THR A 711 -27.48 8.60 -13.93
N SER A 712 -26.65 7.99 -13.07
CA SER A 712 -26.23 6.60 -13.22
C SER A 712 -27.37 5.59 -13.02
N VAL A 713 -28.26 5.83 -12.06
CA VAL A 713 -29.46 5.00 -11.83
C VAL A 713 -30.41 5.07 -13.02
N VAL A 714 -30.74 6.28 -13.49
CA VAL A 714 -31.61 6.50 -14.66
C VAL A 714 -31.00 5.89 -15.93
N TRP A 715 -29.68 6.00 -16.12
CA TRP A 715 -28.98 5.34 -17.22
C TRP A 715 -29.08 3.81 -17.14
N ALA A 716 -28.85 3.24 -15.96
CA ALA A 716 -28.90 1.79 -15.74
C ALA A 716 -30.31 1.20 -15.90
N ILE A 717 -31.35 1.92 -15.47
CA ILE A 717 -32.75 1.57 -15.76
C ILE A 717 -32.97 1.54 -17.28
N GLY A 718 -32.50 2.57 -17.98
CA GLY A 718 -32.55 2.63 -19.44
C GLY A 718 -31.81 1.48 -20.12
N GLU A 719 -30.68 1.01 -19.58
CA GLU A 719 -29.89 -0.07 -20.19
C GLU A 719 -30.44 -1.47 -19.88
N TYR A 720 -30.72 -1.77 -18.62
CA TYR A 720 -30.93 -3.14 -18.15
C TYR A 720 -32.40 -3.53 -17.92
N LEU A 721 -33.35 -2.59 -17.87
CA LEU A 721 -34.78 -2.91 -17.75
C LEU A 721 -35.35 -3.47 -19.08
N SER A 722 -35.07 -4.75 -19.35
CA SER A 722 -35.48 -5.46 -20.57
C SER A 722 -35.62 -6.96 -20.33
N VAL A 723 -36.56 -7.59 -21.05
CA VAL A 723 -36.75 -9.05 -21.08
C VAL A 723 -35.49 -9.78 -21.58
N SER A 724 -34.62 -9.10 -22.33
CA SER A 724 -33.33 -9.62 -22.79
C SER A 724 -32.32 -9.87 -21.67
N TRP A 725 -32.45 -9.15 -20.54
CA TRP A 725 -31.54 -9.25 -19.39
C TRP A 725 -32.17 -10.04 -18.23
N ASP A 726 -33.48 -9.91 -18.01
CA ASP A 726 -34.24 -10.72 -17.05
C ASP A 726 -35.64 -11.05 -17.57
N ARG A 727 -35.96 -12.34 -17.63
CA ARG A 727 -37.28 -12.86 -18.08
C ARG A 727 -38.43 -12.45 -17.15
N ARG A 728 -38.16 -12.00 -15.92
CA ARG A 728 -39.15 -11.47 -14.99
C ARG A 728 -39.60 -10.04 -15.33
N CYS A 729 -38.89 -9.34 -16.23
CA CYS A 729 -39.25 -8.00 -16.67
C CYS A 729 -40.62 -8.02 -17.38
N THR A 730 -41.57 -7.22 -16.90
CA THR A 730 -42.92 -7.12 -17.47
C THR A 730 -43.20 -5.73 -18.05
N ALA A 731 -44.16 -5.64 -18.98
CA ALA A 731 -44.62 -4.36 -19.51
C ALA A 731 -45.17 -3.44 -18.40
N GLU A 732 -45.83 -4.00 -17.38
CA GLU A 732 -46.29 -3.24 -16.21
C GLU A 732 -45.12 -2.62 -15.43
N GLN A 733 -44.03 -3.35 -15.24
CA GLN A 733 -42.84 -2.85 -14.56
C GLN A 733 -42.14 -1.75 -15.37
N ILE A 734 -42.09 -1.88 -16.71
CA ILE A 734 -41.63 -0.82 -17.62
C ILE A 734 -42.49 0.43 -17.49
N ASN A 735 -43.82 0.28 -17.44
CA ASN A 735 -44.74 1.41 -17.27
C ASN A 735 -44.55 2.12 -15.92
N ARG A 736 -44.40 1.39 -14.80
CA ARG A 736 -44.15 2.00 -13.48
C ARG A 736 -42.86 2.83 -13.45
N PHE A 737 -41.77 2.32 -14.04
CA PHE A 737 -40.53 3.09 -14.18
C PHE A 737 -40.69 4.29 -15.13
N PHE A 738 -41.44 4.13 -16.22
CA PHE A 738 -41.73 5.22 -17.14
C PHE A 738 -42.43 6.40 -16.44
N GLU A 739 -43.46 6.12 -15.64
CA GLU A 739 -44.25 7.14 -14.96
C GLU A 739 -43.45 7.87 -13.88
N ALA A 740 -42.63 7.15 -13.10
CA ALA A 740 -41.73 7.76 -12.13
C ALA A 740 -40.69 8.68 -12.79
N LEU A 741 -40.10 8.25 -13.91
CA LEU A 741 -39.10 9.02 -14.65
C LEU A 741 -39.71 10.20 -15.43
N GLU A 742 -40.96 10.09 -15.90
CA GLU A 742 -41.72 11.19 -16.49
C GLU A 742 -42.04 12.27 -15.44
N ALA A 743 -42.51 11.87 -14.25
CA ALA A 743 -42.75 12.77 -13.13
C ALA A 743 -41.47 13.52 -12.72
N LEU A 744 -40.36 12.79 -12.54
CA LEU A 744 -39.05 13.37 -12.24
C LEU A 744 -38.57 14.33 -13.34
N LEU A 745 -38.73 13.98 -14.61
CA LEU A 745 -38.38 14.89 -15.72
C LEU A 745 -39.19 16.19 -15.66
N PHE A 746 -40.48 16.12 -15.33
CA PHE A 746 -41.30 17.32 -15.15
C PHE A 746 -40.90 18.14 -13.92
N GLU A 747 -40.62 17.51 -12.78
CA GLU A 747 -40.16 18.21 -11.58
C GLU A 747 -38.84 18.97 -11.83
N VAL A 748 -37.88 18.30 -12.46
CA VAL A 748 -36.57 18.86 -12.82
C VAL A 748 -36.67 20.01 -13.83
N THR A 749 -37.67 20.00 -14.73
CA THR A 749 -37.79 20.97 -15.84
C THR A 749 -38.83 22.07 -15.61
N GLN A 750 -39.78 21.88 -14.70
CA GLN A 750 -40.82 22.86 -14.37
C GLN A 750 -40.67 23.49 -12.97
N SER A 751 -39.71 23.04 -12.16
CA SER A 751 -39.38 23.69 -10.89
C SER A 751 -39.00 25.16 -11.14
N ARG A 752 -39.76 26.08 -10.54
CA ARG A 752 -39.46 27.52 -10.61
C ARG A 752 -38.09 27.76 -9.96
N PRO A 753 -37.19 28.55 -10.58
CA PRO A 753 -35.91 28.89 -9.97
C PRO A 753 -36.13 29.79 -8.75
N SER A 754 -36.27 29.17 -7.57
CA SER A 754 -36.22 29.86 -6.29
C SER A 754 -34.77 30.28 -5.99
N ALA A 755 -34.59 31.40 -5.30
CA ALA A 755 -33.28 32.04 -5.08
C ALA A 755 -32.27 31.20 -4.24
N THR A 756 -32.67 30.03 -3.75
CA THR A 756 -31.91 29.15 -2.86
C THR A 756 -31.66 27.75 -3.43
N LEU A 757 -31.98 27.50 -4.71
CA LEU A 757 -32.01 26.16 -5.30
C LEU A 757 -30.94 25.98 -6.42
N PRO A 758 -30.05 24.98 -6.33
CA PRO A 758 -29.16 24.63 -7.44
C PRO A 758 -29.95 24.17 -8.66
N LYS A 759 -29.62 24.68 -9.85
CA LYS A 759 -30.22 24.24 -11.11
C LYS A 759 -29.71 22.85 -11.50
N CYS A 760 -30.59 22.00 -12.04
CA CYS A 760 -30.23 20.64 -12.43
C CYS A 760 -29.33 20.61 -13.68
N PRO A 761 -28.28 19.77 -13.75
CA PRO A 761 -27.40 19.70 -14.91
C PRO A 761 -28.10 19.18 -16.19
N PRO A 762 -27.78 19.70 -17.39
CA PRO A 762 -28.37 19.25 -18.66
C PRO A 762 -28.10 17.76 -18.98
N GLN A 763 -27.03 17.20 -18.40
CA GLN A 763 -26.72 15.76 -18.50
C GLN A 763 -27.82 14.90 -17.88
N VAL A 764 -28.43 15.33 -16.76
CA VAL A 764 -29.53 14.59 -16.11
C VAL A 764 -30.76 14.55 -17.04
N ILE A 765 -31.10 15.70 -17.63
CA ILE A 765 -32.25 15.87 -18.52
C ILE A 765 -32.10 15.03 -19.80
N THR A 766 -30.92 15.08 -20.43
CA THR A 766 -30.62 14.31 -21.66
C THR A 766 -30.58 12.79 -21.41
N VAL A 767 -30.11 12.35 -20.23
CA VAL A 767 -30.18 10.94 -19.82
C VAL A 767 -31.62 10.50 -19.53
N LEU A 768 -32.42 11.30 -18.81
CA LEU A 768 -33.86 11.03 -18.59
C LEU A 768 -34.62 10.87 -19.91
N MET A 769 -34.45 11.82 -20.85
CA MET A 769 -35.07 11.75 -22.18
C MET A 769 -34.64 10.51 -22.96
N THR A 770 -33.35 10.16 -22.93
CA THR A 770 -32.82 8.96 -23.58
C THR A 770 -33.41 7.69 -22.96
N THR A 771 -33.48 7.61 -21.63
CA THR A 771 -34.04 6.45 -20.90
C THR A 771 -35.54 6.29 -21.18
N LEU A 772 -36.34 7.35 -21.11
CA LEU A 772 -37.77 7.30 -21.45
C LEU A 772 -37.99 6.81 -22.90
N THR A 773 -37.11 7.22 -23.83
CA THR A 773 -37.15 6.76 -25.23
C THR A 773 -36.75 5.28 -25.36
N LYS A 774 -35.75 4.81 -24.60
CA LYS A 774 -35.39 3.37 -24.51
C LYS A 774 -36.55 2.54 -23.96
N LEU A 775 -37.28 3.01 -22.94
CA LEU A 775 -38.43 2.31 -22.39
C LEU A 775 -39.60 2.24 -23.38
N ALA A 776 -39.89 3.33 -24.09
CA ALA A 776 -40.93 3.33 -25.13
C ALA A 776 -40.58 2.50 -26.38
N SER A 777 -39.30 2.28 -26.69
CA SER A 777 -38.92 1.32 -27.75
C SER A 777 -39.12 -0.15 -27.32
N ARG A 778 -39.30 -0.42 -26.02
CA ARG A 778 -39.60 -1.74 -25.44
C ARG A 778 -41.09 -1.96 -25.16
N SER A 779 -41.87 -0.89 -24.98
CA SER A 779 -43.33 -0.92 -24.87
C SER A 779 -43.93 0.16 -25.76
N GLN A 780 -44.46 -0.26 -26.92
CA GLN A 780 -44.85 0.65 -28.02
C GLN A 780 -46.00 1.60 -27.64
N ASP A 781 -46.85 1.21 -26.68
CA ASP A 781 -47.96 2.03 -26.16
C ASP A 781 -47.47 3.36 -25.54
N LEU A 782 -46.20 3.45 -25.14
CA LEU A 782 -45.60 4.66 -24.55
C LEU A 782 -45.06 5.65 -25.60
N ILE A 783 -44.93 5.25 -26.88
CA ILE A 783 -44.32 6.08 -27.93
C ILE A 783 -45.03 7.44 -28.13
N PRO A 784 -46.37 7.54 -28.14
CA PRO A 784 -47.05 8.83 -28.25
C PRO A 784 -46.77 9.77 -27.05
N ARG A 785 -46.70 9.19 -25.85
CA ARG A 785 -46.43 9.91 -24.58
C ARG A 785 -45.01 10.49 -24.60
N VAL A 786 -43.99 9.70 -24.98
CA VAL A 786 -42.61 10.19 -25.17
C VAL A 786 -42.50 11.25 -26.26
N SER A 787 -43.17 11.05 -27.39
CA SER A 787 -43.12 12.01 -28.51
C SER A 787 -43.63 13.40 -28.09
N LEU A 788 -44.67 13.44 -27.24
CA LEU A 788 -45.16 14.68 -26.64
C LEU A 788 -44.15 15.27 -25.63
N LEU A 789 -43.50 14.46 -24.79
CA LEU A 789 -42.46 14.90 -23.86
C LEU A 789 -41.27 15.52 -24.59
N LEU A 790 -40.72 14.83 -25.59
CA LEU A 790 -39.59 15.32 -26.39
C LEU A 790 -39.95 16.61 -27.14
N SER A 791 -41.19 16.74 -27.62
CA SER A 791 -41.69 17.97 -28.25
C SER A 791 -41.77 19.15 -27.25
N LYS A 792 -42.22 18.90 -26.02
CA LYS A 792 -42.18 19.89 -24.93
C LYS A 792 -40.75 20.28 -24.55
N MET A 793 -39.83 19.31 -24.44
CA MET A 793 -38.42 19.57 -24.15
C MET A 793 -37.75 20.38 -25.27
N ARG A 794 -38.03 20.03 -26.53
CA ARG A 794 -37.55 20.78 -27.70
C ARG A 794 -38.03 22.23 -27.68
N THR A 795 -39.30 22.49 -27.35
CA THR A 795 -39.91 23.84 -27.31
C THR A 795 -39.49 24.67 -26.09
N LEU A 796 -39.33 24.05 -24.91
CA LEU A 796 -38.75 24.69 -23.73
C LEU A 796 -37.35 25.26 -24.03
N ALA A 797 -36.53 24.49 -24.75
CA ALA A 797 -35.22 24.94 -25.25
C ALA A 797 -35.28 25.91 -26.45
N GLN A 798 -36.41 26.59 -26.71
CA GLN A 798 -36.55 27.68 -27.69
C GLN A 798 -37.15 28.96 -27.10
N SER A 799 -37.55 28.96 -25.83
CA SER A 799 -38.20 30.12 -25.22
C SER A 799 -37.20 31.26 -24.94
N PRO A 800 -37.37 32.46 -25.52
CA PRO A 800 -36.48 33.61 -25.29
C PRO A 800 -36.69 34.27 -23.92
N ALA A 801 -37.58 33.73 -23.06
CA ALA A 801 -37.91 34.28 -21.75
C ALA A 801 -37.00 33.77 -20.60
N VAL A 802 -35.96 32.98 -20.91
CA VAL A 802 -34.97 32.53 -19.91
C VAL A 802 -33.77 33.49 -19.96
N GLY A 803 -33.59 34.27 -18.90
CA GLY A 803 -32.48 35.24 -18.77
C GLY A 803 -31.08 34.59 -18.73
N PRO A 804 -30.00 35.41 -18.69
CA PRO A 804 -28.63 35.06 -19.09
C PRO A 804 -27.87 34.19 -18.05
N VAL A 805 -28.46 33.07 -17.64
CA VAL A 805 -28.04 32.26 -16.49
C VAL A 805 -28.02 30.76 -16.83
N HIS A 806 -27.89 30.42 -18.11
CA HIS A 806 -27.50 29.13 -18.69
C HIS A 806 -26.45 29.44 -19.78
N GLY A 807 -25.47 28.56 -20.01
CA GLY A 807 -24.68 28.63 -21.24
C GLY A 807 -25.59 28.31 -22.43
N GLU A 808 -25.45 29.03 -23.55
CA GLU A 808 -26.23 28.75 -24.76
C GLU A 808 -26.01 27.29 -25.25
N ASP A 809 -24.80 26.78 -25.04
CA ASP A 809 -24.38 25.40 -25.37
C ASP A 809 -25.19 24.32 -24.61
N ASP A 810 -25.52 24.55 -23.33
CA ASP A 810 -26.20 23.56 -22.47
C ASP A 810 -27.66 23.32 -22.89
N LEU A 811 -28.37 24.40 -23.25
CA LEU A 811 -29.71 24.34 -23.83
C LEU A 811 -29.68 23.77 -25.25
N GLY A 812 -28.62 24.07 -26.01
CA GLY A 812 -28.35 23.48 -27.32
C GLY A 812 -28.29 21.96 -27.26
N ALA A 813 -27.51 21.39 -26.34
CA ALA A 813 -27.39 19.95 -26.16
C ALA A 813 -28.74 19.25 -25.87
N VAL A 814 -29.57 19.83 -24.99
CA VAL A 814 -30.93 19.31 -24.71
C VAL A 814 -31.83 19.37 -25.94
N ARG A 815 -31.80 20.48 -26.71
CA ARG A 815 -32.60 20.64 -27.95
C ARG A 815 -32.19 19.63 -29.03
N THR A 816 -30.89 19.51 -29.28
CA THR A 816 -30.34 18.57 -30.27
C THR A 816 -30.76 17.15 -29.91
N ARG A 817 -30.56 16.76 -28.64
CA ARG A 817 -30.94 15.43 -28.16
C ARG A 817 -32.46 15.16 -28.25
N ALA A 818 -33.30 16.16 -27.96
CA ALA A 818 -34.74 16.03 -28.13
C ALA A 818 -35.12 15.78 -29.61
N THR A 819 -34.42 16.44 -30.53
CA THR A 819 -34.67 16.35 -31.97
C THR A 819 -34.21 15.01 -32.55
N GLU A 820 -33.01 14.53 -32.17
CA GLU A 820 -32.50 13.19 -32.50
C GLU A 820 -33.49 12.09 -32.09
N LEU A 821 -33.91 12.09 -30.82
CA LEU A 821 -34.79 11.04 -30.27
C LEU A 821 -36.19 11.09 -30.90
N LEU A 822 -36.73 12.29 -31.15
CA LEU A 822 -38.02 12.47 -31.83
C LEU A 822 -37.96 12.01 -33.29
N ASN A 823 -36.84 12.26 -33.98
CA ASN A 823 -36.61 11.77 -35.34
C ASN A 823 -36.51 10.23 -35.38
N LEU A 824 -35.78 9.63 -34.44
CA LEU A 824 -35.67 8.17 -34.35
C LEU A 824 -37.01 7.48 -34.06
N LEU A 825 -37.86 8.05 -33.18
CA LEU A 825 -39.19 7.50 -32.86
C LEU A 825 -40.17 7.48 -34.05
N LYS A 826 -39.92 8.25 -35.13
CA LYS A 826 -40.70 8.14 -36.38
C LYS A 826 -40.53 6.78 -37.07
N MET A 827 -39.49 6.03 -36.72
CA MET A 827 -39.21 4.69 -37.27
C MET A 827 -39.14 3.67 -36.11
N PRO A 828 -40.27 3.26 -35.49
CA PRO A 828 -40.27 2.47 -34.25
C PRO A 828 -39.42 1.19 -34.28
N SER A 829 -39.40 0.45 -35.39
CA SER A 829 -38.59 -0.76 -35.57
C SER A 829 -37.08 -0.48 -35.67
N VAL A 830 -36.69 0.66 -36.25
CA VAL A 830 -35.30 1.15 -36.23
C VAL A 830 -34.93 1.65 -34.84
N ALA A 831 -35.84 2.38 -34.17
CA ALA A 831 -35.65 2.84 -32.80
C ALA A 831 -35.42 1.67 -31.83
N GLN A 832 -36.20 0.59 -31.94
CA GLN A 832 -36.03 -0.62 -31.14
C GLN A 832 -34.65 -1.27 -31.37
N PHE A 833 -34.21 -1.38 -32.63
CA PHE A 833 -32.89 -1.94 -32.97
C PHE A 833 -31.72 -1.07 -32.44
N VAL A 834 -31.81 0.26 -32.57
CA VAL A 834 -30.76 1.21 -32.17
C VAL A 834 -30.70 1.42 -30.63
N LEU A 835 -31.85 1.39 -29.95
CA LEU A 835 -31.95 1.68 -28.51
C LEU A 835 -32.00 0.45 -27.61
N THR A 836 -32.32 -0.73 -28.17
CA THR A 836 -32.35 -2.02 -27.47
C THR A 836 -31.69 -3.11 -28.36
N PRO A 837 -30.36 -3.01 -28.59
CA PRO A 837 -29.63 -4.03 -29.36
C PRO A 837 -29.67 -5.40 -28.65
N SER A 838 -29.56 -6.48 -29.43
CA SER A 838 -29.52 -7.84 -28.88
C SER A 838 -28.16 -8.15 -28.23
N MET A 839 -28.14 -9.18 -27.36
CA MET A 839 -26.92 -9.68 -26.70
C MET A 839 -25.79 -10.04 -27.69
N GLU A 840 -26.13 -10.50 -28.88
CA GLU A 840 -25.16 -10.89 -29.92
C GLU A 840 -24.55 -9.67 -30.63
N VAL A 841 -25.37 -8.65 -30.90
CA VAL A 841 -24.92 -7.37 -31.50
C VAL A 841 -24.10 -6.54 -30.49
N SER A 842 -24.41 -6.67 -29.20
CA SER A 842 -23.75 -5.94 -28.10
C SER A 842 -22.30 -6.38 -27.81
N GLN A 843 -21.74 -7.33 -28.57
CA GLN A 843 -20.35 -7.76 -28.39
C GLN A 843 -19.33 -6.69 -28.85
N PRO A 844 -18.17 -6.56 -28.19
CA PRO A 844 -17.14 -5.56 -28.52
C PRO A 844 -16.47 -5.74 -29.90
N ARG A 845 -16.86 -6.75 -30.69
CA ARG A 845 -16.52 -6.88 -32.11
C ARG A 845 -17.17 -5.81 -32.97
N TYR A 846 -18.35 -5.30 -32.58
CA TYR A 846 -19.13 -4.33 -33.38
C TYR A 846 -19.17 -2.93 -32.77
N HIS A 847 -18.93 -2.79 -31.46
CA HIS A 847 -18.91 -1.50 -30.77
C HIS A 847 -17.63 -1.33 -29.96
N ARG A 848 -16.75 -0.41 -30.39
CA ARG A 848 -15.44 -0.15 -29.76
C ARG A 848 -15.51 0.76 -28.52
N ASP A 849 -16.58 1.56 -28.42
CA ASP A 849 -16.90 2.41 -27.27
C ASP A 849 -18.42 2.68 -27.26
N CYS A 850 -19.08 2.33 -26.16
CA CYS A 850 -20.53 2.39 -26.01
C CYS A 850 -21.05 3.84 -25.93
N ASN A 851 -20.22 4.79 -25.49
CA ASN A 851 -20.64 6.16 -25.25
C ASN A 851 -20.65 7.03 -26.52
N THR A 852 -19.86 6.67 -27.52
CA THR A 852 -19.70 7.42 -28.79
C THR A 852 -20.47 6.84 -29.97
N ALA A 853 -20.83 5.55 -29.94
CA ALA A 853 -21.55 4.90 -31.04
C ALA A 853 -22.99 5.42 -31.25
N LEU A 854 -23.74 5.65 -30.17
CA LEU A 854 -25.16 6.09 -30.27
C LEU A 854 -25.32 7.53 -30.81
N PRO A 855 -24.54 8.54 -30.38
CA PRO A 855 -24.57 9.87 -31.02
C PRO A 855 -24.29 9.83 -32.52
N LEU A 856 -23.30 9.04 -32.97
CA LEU A 856 -22.95 8.92 -34.39
C LEU A 856 -24.06 8.23 -35.21
N ALA A 857 -24.73 7.23 -34.63
CA ALA A 857 -25.89 6.58 -35.26
C ALA A 857 -27.10 7.53 -35.37
N LEU A 858 -27.34 8.35 -34.34
CA LEU A 858 -28.45 9.32 -34.34
C LEU A 858 -28.22 10.49 -35.30
N ASP A 859 -26.99 11.02 -35.37
CA ASP A 859 -26.60 12.02 -36.38
C ASP A 859 -26.79 11.47 -37.81
N MET A 860 -26.35 10.22 -38.06
CA MET A 860 -26.57 9.56 -39.35
C MET A 860 -28.07 9.43 -39.69
N VAL A 861 -28.92 8.97 -38.75
CA VAL A 861 -30.37 8.84 -38.96
C VAL A 861 -31.04 10.20 -39.17
N SER A 862 -30.65 11.26 -38.42
CA SER A 862 -31.21 12.60 -38.63
C SER A 862 -30.86 13.15 -40.01
N ARG A 863 -29.61 13.01 -40.46
CA ARG A 863 -29.17 13.43 -41.81
C ARG A 863 -29.87 12.66 -42.94
N LEU A 864 -30.23 11.40 -42.73
CA LEU A 864 -30.98 10.61 -43.71
C LEU A 864 -32.44 11.11 -43.81
N LEU A 865 -33.10 11.35 -42.67
CA LEU A 865 -34.47 11.89 -42.63
C LEU A 865 -34.56 13.34 -43.15
N GLU A 866 -33.54 14.16 -42.92
CA GLU A 866 -33.41 15.51 -43.49
C GLU A 866 -33.24 15.48 -45.01
N ARG A 867 -32.59 14.43 -45.56
CA ARG A 867 -32.49 14.22 -47.01
C ARG A 867 -33.81 13.78 -47.65
N GLU A 868 -34.59 12.94 -46.99
CA GLU A 868 -35.90 12.52 -47.49
C GLU A 868 -36.90 13.69 -47.52
N ALA A 869 -36.84 14.60 -46.54
CA ALA A 869 -37.65 15.82 -46.53
C ALA A 869 -37.34 16.78 -47.71
N GLY A 870 -36.15 16.66 -48.33
CA GLY A 870 -35.75 17.45 -49.50
C GLY A 870 -36.09 16.82 -50.86
N LEU A 871 -36.76 15.66 -50.89
CA LEU A 871 -37.02 14.88 -52.11
C LEU A 871 -38.50 14.78 -52.51
N LEU A 872 -39.40 15.50 -51.82
CA LEU A 872 -40.78 15.68 -52.27
C LEU A 872 -40.84 16.84 -53.30
N PRO A 873 -41.21 16.59 -54.57
CA PRO A 873 -41.63 17.67 -55.46
C PRO A 873 -42.99 18.21 -54.98
N GLY A 874 -43.20 19.52 -55.15
CA GLY A 874 -44.46 20.20 -54.85
C GLY A 874 -45.56 19.97 -55.88
#